data_AF-A0A9R0ZQZ1-F1
#
_entry.id   AF-A0A9R0ZQZ1-F1
#
_cell.length_a   1.000
_cell.length_b   1.000
_cell.length_c   1.000
_cell.angle_alpha   90.00
_cell.angle_beta   90.00
_cell.angle_gamma   90.00
#
_symmetry.space_group_name_H-M   'P 1'
#
loop_
_entity.id
_entity.type
_entity.pdbx_description
1 polymer ?
#
loop_
_entity_poly.entity_id
_entity_poly.type
_entity_poly.pdbx_seq_one_letter_code
_entity_poly.pdbx_strand_id
1 'polypeptide(L)'
;MSTSDSRVSDTRSAQDSSSISTGGSAEQQGLSSAIEIMDKLNAIRAELVDAEEKQCAVEEQLFGEPIAPAAGSGTPFIEKPFGTECAPRQKRYLTSAGIPRHLSSIVVSIALFDGEKMLFACSGIPLPYGRTALRLTRFVTSARLATAYTSNRNRDDDLRVKVRLPDNTTTGGLLGLYDQQIAIVTTADLPSLHEVDLNPQHRKPSCGDPILAVGRAFTSGSLMAASGSLAAHESQSRKPSMWVSEDPLTEAVFGGPIIGTGGRFLGMSLPIDDSDDFTGRNVMFLRGVILLNRLRHFGILNPKKLDFRGYSLPSDVFCASPSGFRREINRLKSLGYPMAPPLVLEFKGELLNRFEGYFGGLLALEGYPYDDPPFVHENRVWGQFPNEVVSDISQRVVSLKSFRGHVRYFACTGLLIWWPESSGACSVILTSASLVRGHDNEYYIDSLRCGDSGVGCHDDDDHITNLRIEVSLPQNRTVTGTLEWYNVDYNIAIVSVGDYVCACRPENIFNAVQMPSRNALPTLGRRKFPSLVGKVVAIGFNTQKRLLMASMGEVKQRNKGIKLDSVGEVKRRSKRIKLLGEVKQRNNGSIKLDCRYLKLSTCKINKAGIGGPLINLGGSFVGMNFYDGSEETPFLPRSKIVEVLKRVVGLSLPSRSLNGRPEHIEYGARGRTRKNRWPVPEPYWYHGLLELDMYHLPEFRGRTLL
;
A
#
# COMPACT_ATOMS: atom_id res chain seq x y z
N MET A 1 -25.98 -66.80 -23.68
CA MET A 1 -27.24 -67.55 -23.57
C MET A 1 -28.37 -66.55 -23.71
N SER A 2 -29.03 -66.59 -24.86
CA SER A 2 -30.22 -65.80 -25.19
C SER A 2 -31.43 -66.34 -24.42
N THR A 3 -32.38 -65.47 -24.10
CA THR A 3 -33.80 -65.71 -24.39
C THR A 3 -34.62 -64.45 -24.11
N SER A 4 -35.65 -64.33 -24.94
CA SER A 4 -36.49 -63.19 -25.26
C SER A 4 -37.92 -63.40 -24.79
N ASP A 5 -38.65 -62.28 -24.67
CA ASP A 5 -40.08 -62.08 -24.94
C ASP A 5 -41.15 -62.93 -24.22
N SER A 6 -42.13 -62.26 -23.61
CA SER A 6 -43.39 -61.91 -24.30
C SER A 6 -44.52 -61.45 -23.35
N ARG A 7 -45.11 -60.28 -23.67
CA ARG A 7 -46.56 -59.97 -23.83
C ARG A 7 -47.60 -60.34 -22.73
N VAL A 8 -48.36 -59.33 -22.28
CA VAL A 8 -49.76 -58.98 -22.68
C VAL A 8 -50.65 -58.43 -21.56
N SER A 9 -51.30 -57.30 -21.91
CA SER A 9 -52.57 -56.68 -21.47
C SER A 9 -52.92 -56.50 -19.99
N ASP A 10 -53.32 -55.28 -19.64
CA ASP A 10 -54.47 -55.10 -18.75
C ASP A 10 -55.28 -53.83 -19.06
N THR A 11 -56.60 -54.03 -18.97
CA THR A 11 -57.70 -53.11 -19.26
C THR A 11 -58.08 -52.24 -18.05
N ARG A 12 -58.62 -51.06 -18.35
CA ARG A 12 -59.08 -49.98 -17.45
C ARG A 12 -60.10 -50.40 -16.38
N SER A 13 -60.01 -49.78 -15.20
CA SER A 13 -61.17 -49.18 -14.51
C SER A 13 -60.72 -48.03 -13.60
N ALA A 14 -61.57 -47.01 -13.49
CA ALA A 14 -61.32 -45.69 -12.91
C ALA A 14 -62.15 -45.47 -11.63
N GLN A 15 -61.84 -44.36 -10.94
CA GLN A 15 -62.54 -43.69 -9.82
C GLN A 15 -62.10 -44.14 -8.41
N ASP A 16 -61.83 -43.26 -7.42
CA ASP A 16 -62.05 -41.81 -7.34
C ASP A 16 -61.23 -41.14 -6.22
N SER A 17 -61.08 -39.82 -6.37
CA SER A 17 -60.94 -38.77 -5.32
C SER A 17 -59.60 -38.45 -4.62
N SER A 18 -58.98 -37.39 -5.16
CA SER A 18 -58.59 -36.13 -4.48
C SER A 18 -57.55 -36.12 -3.34
N SER A 19 -56.37 -35.54 -3.61
CA SER A 19 -55.95 -34.20 -3.15
C SER A 19 -54.42 -34.04 -3.20
N ILE A 20 -53.96 -32.80 -3.37
CA ILE A 20 -52.55 -32.32 -3.38
C ILE A 20 -51.84 -32.42 -4.75
N SER A 21 -52.17 -31.52 -5.67
CA SER A 21 -51.25 -31.20 -6.78
C SER A 21 -51.35 -29.74 -7.22
N THR A 22 -50.97 -28.81 -6.34
CA THR A 22 -50.74 -27.41 -6.72
C THR A 22 -49.49 -26.78 -6.09
N GLY A 23 -48.68 -27.52 -5.32
CA GLY A 23 -47.43 -27.02 -4.73
C GLY A 23 -46.15 -27.27 -5.55
N GLY A 24 -46.12 -28.31 -6.40
CA GLY A 24 -44.87 -28.83 -6.97
C GLY A 24 -44.26 -28.03 -8.13
N SER A 25 -45.06 -27.32 -8.95
CA SER A 25 -44.52 -26.67 -10.16
C SER A 25 -43.84 -25.33 -9.86
N ALA A 26 -44.32 -24.58 -8.85
CA ALA A 26 -43.71 -23.31 -8.44
C ALA A 26 -42.40 -23.54 -7.68
N GLU A 27 -42.33 -24.58 -6.84
CA GLU A 27 -41.10 -24.98 -6.15
C GLU A 27 -40.04 -25.52 -7.13
N GLN A 28 -40.43 -26.36 -8.09
CA GLN A 28 -39.51 -26.86 -9.13
C GLN A 28 -39.01 -25.76 -10.07
N GLN A 29 -39.87 -24.81 -10.46
CA GLN A 29 -39.46 -23.64 -11.25
C GLN A 29 -38.55 -22.70 -10.44
N GLY A 30 -38.83 -22.51 -9.15
CA GLY A 30 -37.98 -21.75 -8.23
C GLY A 30 -36.60 -22.38 -8.05
N LEU A 31 -36.53 -23.71 -7.91
CA LEU A 31 -35.27 -24.46 -7.82
C LEU A 31 -34.46 -24.37 -9.12
N SER A 32 -35.11 -24.53 -10.27
CA SER A 32 -34.46 -24.41 -11.58
C SER A 32 -33.89 -23.01 -11.82
N SER A 33 -34.63 -21.96 -11.44
CA SER A 33 -34.15 -20.57 -11.54
C SER A 33 -32.99 -20.30 -10.58
N ALA A 34 -33.04 -20.85 -9.35
CA ALA A 34 -31.95 -20.72 -8.38
C ALA A 34 -30.65 -21.41 -8.85
N ILE A 35 -30.75 -22.58 -9.49
CA ILE A 35 -29.60 -23.28 -10.08
C ILE A 35 -28.98 -22.43 -11.21
N GLU A 36 -29.80 -21.89 -12.11
CA GLU A 36 -29.32 -21.04 -13.21
C GLU A 36 -28.62 -19.77 -12.69
N ILE A 37 -29.12 -19.18 -11.58
CA ILE A 37 -28.47 -18.05 -10.92
C ILE A 37 -27.11 -18.47 -10.32
N MET A 38 -27.04 -19.61 -9.65
CA MET A 38 -25.78 -20.11 -9.09
C MET A 38 -24.73 -20.40 -10.17
N ASP A 39 -25.13 -20.99 -11.30
CA ASP A 39 -24.23 -21.26 -12.42
C ASP A 39 -23.69 -19.95 -13.02
N LYS A 40 -24.54 -18.94 -13.19
CA LYS A 40 -24.11 -17.59 -13.63
C LYS A 40 -23.13 -16.96 -12.64
N LEU A 41 -23.39 -17.06 -11.34
CA LEU A 41 -22.49 -16.52 -10.31
C LEU A 41 -21.13 -17.22 -10.33
N ASN A 42 -21.10 -18.54 -10.49
CA ASN A 42 -19.87 -19.32 -10.59
C ASN A 42 -19.06 -18.95 -11.84
N ALA A 43 -19.73 -18.72 -12.98
CA ALA A 43 -19.08 -18.24 -14.20
C ALA A 43 -18.42 -16.87 -14.00
N ILE A 44 -19.12 -15.91 -13.38
CA ILE A 44 -18.57 -14.57 -13.11
C ILE A 44 -17.39 -14.66 -12.12
N ARG A 45 -17.46 -15.52 -11.10
CA ARG A 45 -16.34 -15.78 -10.19
C ARG A 45 -15.11 -16.27 -10.94
N ALA A 46 -15.29 -17.25 -11.82
CA ALA A 46 -14.21 -17.80 -12.62
C ALA A 46 -13.58 -16.74 -13.54
N GLU A 47 -14.39 -15.92 -14.22
CA GLU A 47 -13.91 -14.82 -15.06
C GLU A 47 -13.11 -13.78 -14.26
N LEU A 48 -13.55 -13.46 -13.03
CA LEU A 48 -12.87 -12.49 -12.20
C LEU A 48 -11.53 -13.02 -11.65
N VAL A 49 -11.47 -14.30 -11.30
CA VAL A 49 -10.23 -14.97 -10.92
C VAL A 49 -9.26 -15.00 -12.10
N ASP A 50 -9.71 -15.40 -13.29
CA ASP A 50 -8.90 -15.40 -14.51
C ASP A 50 -8.41 -13.99 -14.87
N ALA A 51 -9.25 -12.97 -14.73
CA ALA A 51 -8.85 -11.57 -14.92
C ALA A 51 -7.79 -11.12 -13.89
N GLU A 52 -7.91 -11.54 -12.63
CA GLU A 52 -6.92 -11.24 -11.60
C GLU A 52 -5.59 -11.97 -11.85
N GLU A 53 -5.62 -13.23 -12.26
CA GLU A 53 -4.44 -14.01 -12.63
C GLU A 53 -3.72 -13.40 -13.84
N LYS A 54 -4.46 -13.03 -14.89
CA LYS A 54 -3.93 -12.31 -16.06
C LYS A 54 -3.29 -10.99 -15.66
N GLN A 55 -3.94 -10.23 -14.79
CA GLN A 55 -3.36 -8.99 -14.26
C GLN A 55 -2.05 -9.27 -13.50
N CYS A 56 -2.04 -10.28 -12.63
CA CYS A 56 -0.84 -10.63 -11.85
C CYS A 56 0.31 -11.10 -12.74
N ALA A 57 0.03 -11.84 -13.81
CA ALA A 57 1.04 -12.26 -14.79
C ALA A 57 1.66 -11.05 -15.52
N VAL A 58 0.84 -10.07 -15.91
CA VAL A 58 1.33 -8.81 -16.51
C VAL A 58 2.16 -8.01 -15.51
N GLU A 59 1.71 -7.92 -14.26
CA GLU A 59 2.46 -7.23 -13.20
C GLU A 59 3.80 -7.90 -12.91
N GLU A 60 3.86 -9.24 -12.89
CA GLU A 60 5.10 -9.99 -12.76
C GLU A 60 6.03 -9.78 -13.97
N GLN A 61 5.48 -9.78 -15.19
CA GLN A 61 6.27 -9.55 -16.40
C GLN A 61 6.91 -8.15 -16.43
N LEU A 62 6.19 -7.13 -15.96
CA LEU A 62 6.62 -5.73 -16.04
C LEU A 62 7.45 -5.27 -14.83
N PHE A 63 7.16 -5.80 -13.63
CA PHE A 63 7.72 -5.31 -12.37
C PHE A 63 8.45 -6.37 -11.55
N GLY A 64 8.36 -7.64 -11.95
CA GLY A 64 9.06 -8.74 -11.32
C GLY A 64 10.58 -8.64 -11.52
N GLU A 65 11.32 -9.10 -10.52
CA GLU A 65 12.77 -9.25 -10.64
C GLU A 65 13.08 -10.50 -11.49
N PRO A 66 14.16 -10.48 -12.30
CA PRO A 66 14.63 -11.67 -12.99
C PRO A 66 15.06 -12.71 -11.95
N ILE A 67 14.49 -13.91 -12.00
CA ILE A 67 14.86 -15.00 -11.10
C ILE A 67 15.19 -16.23 -11.93
N ALA A 68 16.19 -16.98 -11.49
CA ALA A 68 16.50 -18.26 -12.09
C ALA A 68 15.29 -19.22 -11.94
N PRO A 69 15.00 -20.07 -12.93
CA PRO A 69 14.08 -21.19 -12.73
C PRO A 69 14.57 -22.03 -11.53
N ALA A 70 13.65 -22.65 -10.79
CA ALA A 70 13.97 -23.42 -9.58
C ALA A 70 15.19 -24.30 -9.84
N ALA A 71 16.32 -23.96 -9.21
CA ALA A 71 17.52 -24.75 -9.34
C ALA A 71 17.21 -26.12 -8.71
N GLY A 72 17.28 -27.19 -9.51
CA GLY A 72 17.09 -28.54 -9.02
C GLY A 72 17.93 -28.76 -7.77
N SER A 73 17.32 -29.32 -6.72
CA SER A 73 17.88 -29.62 -5.40
C SER A 73 19.42 -29.61 -5.35
N GLY A 74 20.02 -28.44 -5.14
CA GLY A 74 21.46 -28.35 -4.91
C GLY A 74 21.88 -29.22 -3.71
N THR A 75 23.16 -29.50 -3.55
CA THR A 75 23.64 -30.18 -2.35
C THR A 75 23.29 -29.36 -1.09
N PRO A 76 22.80 -29.98 0.01
CA PRO A 76 22.60 -29.28 1.28
C PRO A 76 23.89 -28.63 1.76
N PHE A 77 23.78 -27.48 2.41
CA PHE A 77 24.92 -26.86 3.08
C PHE A 77 25.37 -27.73 4.25
N ILE A 78 26.66 -28.05 4.28
CA ILE A 78 27.27 -28.80 5.38
C ILE A 78 27.99 -27.81 6.28
N GLU A 79 27.43 -27.54 7.45
CA GLU A 79 28.03 -26.65 8.44
C GLU A 79 29.34 -27.24 8.98
N LYS A 80 30.43 -26.48 8.86
CA LYS A 80 31.76 -26.87 9.35
C LYS A 80 32.14 -26.08 10.61
N PRO A 81 32.66 -26.72 11.66
CA PRO A 81 33.16 -26.00 12.84
C PRO A 81 34.45 -25.24 12.55
N PHE A 82 34.78 -24.26 13.39
CA PHE A 82 36.07 -23.55 13.33
C PHE A 82 36.68 -23.36 14.71
N GLY A 83 38.01 -23.19 14.75
CA GLY A 83 38.75 -22.93 15.98
C GLY A 83 38.46 -23.97 17.08
N THR A 84 38.30 -23.49 18.31
CA THR A 84 38.06 -24.31 19.50
C THR A 84 36.64 -24.13 20.02
N GLU A 85 35.98 -25.24 20.36
CA GLU A 85 34.71 -25.19 21.10
C GLU A 85 34.96 -24.62 22.51
N CYS A 86 34.17 -23.63 22.88
CA CYS A 86 34.25 -22.98 24.18
C CYS A 86 33.22 -23.60 25.12
N ALA A 87 33.67 -24.07 26.29
CA ALA A 87 32.75 -24.54 27.30
C ALA A 87 31.80 -23.39 27.72
N PRO A 88 30.52 -23.70 28.04
CA PRO A 88 29.57 -22.70 28.47
C PRO A 88 30.14 -21.85 29.62
N ARG A 89 29.95 -20.53 29.54
CA ARG A 89 30.36 -19.55 30.56
C ARG A 89 31.87 -19.37 30.80
N GLN A 90 32.72 -20.07 30.05
CA GLN A 90 34.18 -20.03 30.25
C GLN A 90 34.83 -18.70 29.83
N LYS A 91 34.44 -18.15 28.67
CA LYS A 91 35.00 -16.90 28.14
C LYS A 91 34.06 -15.71 28.39
N ARG A 92 34.64 -14.57 28.77
CA ARG A 92 33.91 -13.34 29.14
C ARG A 92 34.34 -12.16 28.26
N TYR A 93 33.42 -11.23 28.03
CA TYR A 93 33.71 -9.91 27.48
C TYR A 93 33.38 -8.82 28.50
N LEU A 94 34.07 -7.69 28.39
CA LEU A 94 33.93 -6.53 29.27
C LEU A 94 33.19 -5.41 28.52
N THR A 95 32.12 -4.89 29.12
CA THR A 95 31.43 -3.70 28.60
C THR A 95 32.29 -2.44 28.81
N SER A 96 31.90 -1.34 28.16
CA SER A 96 32.44 0.00 28.38
C SER A 96 32.32 0.46 29.84
N ALA A 97 31.29 0.00 30.55
CA ALA A 97 31.10 0.22 31.99
C ALA A 97 31.93 -0.74 32.89
N GLY A 98 32.78 -1.60 32.32
CA GLY A 98 33.60 -2.53 33.10
C GLY A 98 32.84 -3.75 33.64
N ILE A 99 31.65 -4.06 33.11
CA ILE A 99 30.82 -5.18 33.58
C ILE A 99 31.16 -6.44 32.78
N PRO A 100 31.58 -7.56 33.43
CA PRO A 100 31.96 -8.77 32.72
C PRO A 100 30.74 -9.65 32.41
N ARG A 101 30.49 -9.91 31.12
CA ARG A 101 29.40 -10.75 30.60
C ARG A 101 29.94 -11.97 29.86
N HIS A 102 29.16 -13.05 29.78
CA HIS A 102 29.57 -14.26 29.07
C HIS A 102 29.49 -14.08 27.56
N LEU A 103 30.51 -14.51 26.81
CA LEU A 103 30.49 -14.42 25.34
C LEU A 103 29.32 -15.18 24.72
N SER A 104 28.94 -16.32 25.29
CA SER A 104 27.79 -17.09 24.83
C SER A 104 26.50 -16.29 24.79
N SER A 105 26.35 -15.28 25.66
CA SER A 105 25.12 -14.49 25.77
C SER A 105 24.93 -13.44 24.66
N ILE A 106 25.98 -13.11 23.92
CA ILE A 106 25.98 -12.08 22.86
C ILE A 106 26.23 -12.64 21.47
N VAL A 107 26.17 -13.96 21.30
CA VAL A 107 26.38 -14.63 20.01
C VAL A 107 25.23 -15.60 19.77
N VAL A 108 24.53 -15.37 18.66
CA VAL A 108 23.52 -16.28 18.12
C VAL A 108 24.06 -16.95 16.86
N SER A 109 23.38 -18.02 16.44
CA SER A 109 23.58 -18.59 15.10
C SER A 109 22.36 -18.32 14.23
N ILE A 110 22.56 -18.03 12.96
CA ILE A 110 21.52 -17.71 12.00
C ILE A 110 21.71 -18.60 10.79
N ALA A 111 20.66 -19.30 10.37
CA ALA A 111 20.68 -20.17 9.23
C ALA A 111 19.50 -19.92 8.29
N LEU A 112 19.77 -20.10 7.00
CA LEU A 112 18.79 -20.08 5.92
C LEU A 112 18.40 -21.51 5.57
N PHE A 113 17.10 -21.74 5.44
CA PHE A 113 16.51 -23.00 5.04
C PHE A 113 15.63 -22.83 3.81
N ASP A 114 15.52 -23.87 3.00
CA ASP A 114 14.43 -24.09 2.04
C ASP A 114 13.72 -25.40 2.44
N GLY A 115 12.52 -25.27 3.00
CA GLY A 115 11.89 -26.36 3.74
C GLY A 115 12.77 -26.85 4.89
N GLU A 116 13.15 -28.14 4.86
CA GLU A 116 14.05 -28.76 5.85
C GLU A 116 15.54 -28.67 5.47
N LYS A 117 15.85 -28.25 4.25
CA LYS A 117 17.23 -28.20 3.75
C LYS A 117 17.91 -26.93 4.21
N MET A 118 19.00 -27.04 4.96
CA MET A 118 19.87 -25.90 5.27
C MET A 118 20.64 -25.47 4.02
N LEU A 119 20.61 -24.18 3.71
CA LEU A 119 21.29 -23.57 2.57
C LEU A 119 22.51 -22.73 2.96
N PHE A 120 22.52 -22.19 4.18
CA PHE A 120 23.62 -21.38 4.69
C PHE A 120 23.50 -21.24 6.21
N ALA A 121 24.62 -21.15 6.93
CA ALA A 121 24.64 -20.82 8.34
C ALA A 121 25.81 -19.87 8.67
N CYS A 122 25.56 -18.95 9.60
CA CYS A 122 26.53 -17.97 10.06
C CYS A 122 26.21 -17.55 11.51
N SER A 123 27.04 -16.68 12.07
CA SER A 123 26.80 -16.10 13.40
C SER A 123 26.08 -14.76 13.33
N GLY A 124 25.52 -14.33 14.45
CA GLY A 124 24.94 -12.99 14.59
C GLY A 124 25.16 -12.41 15.98
N ILE A 125 25.03 -11.09 16.06
CA ILE A 125 25.20 -10.32 17.31
C ILE A 125 23.87 -9.65 17.68
N PRO A 126 23.30 -9.91 18.87
CA PRO A 126 22.12 -9.22 19.37
C PRO A 126 22.37 -7.71 19.52
N LEU A 127 21.50 -6.92 18.90
CA LEU A 127 21.50 -5.47 18.95
C LEU A 127 20.59 -4.94 20.06
N PRO A 128 20.80 -3.69 20.50
CA PRO A 128 19.93 -3.06 21.46
C PRO A 128 18.46 -2.98 21.06
N TYR A 129 17.57 -3.05 22.05
CA TYR A 129 16.13 -2.93 21.82
C TYR A 129 15.76 -1.62 21.12
N GLY A 130 14.84 -1.73 20.17
CA GLY A 130 14.22 -0.58 19.55
C GLY A 130 13.32 0.18 20.51
N ARG A 131 12.85 1.34 20.07
CA ARG A 131 11.84 2.12 20.81
C ARG A 131 10.40 1.72 20.44
N THR A 132 10.18 0.71 19.61
CA THR A 132 8.84 0.35 19.13
C THR A 132 8.03 -0.38 20.20
N ALA A 133 6.71 -0.16 20.26
CA ALA A 133 5.82 -0.86 21.19
C ALA A 133 5.78 -2.37 20.92
N LEU A 134 5.90 -2.78 19.66
CA LEU A 134 6.18 -4.18 19.33
C LEU A 134 7.61 -4.54 19.78
N ARG A 135 7.73 -5.58 20.61
CA ARG A 135 9.02 -6.02 21.15
C ARG A 135 9.82 -6.74 20.07
N LEU A 136 10.72 -5.99 19.44
CA LEU A 136 11.57 -6.50 18.37
C LEU A 136 12.99 -6.70 18.88
N THR A 137 13.48 -7.93 18.77
CA THR A 137 14.89 -8.27 18.94
C THR A 137 15.54 -8.30 17.56
N ARG A 138 16.67 -7.61 17.43
CA ARG A 138 17.38 -7.51 16.15
C ARG A 138 18.77 -8.10 16.29
N PHE A 139 19.25 -8.70 15.21
CA PHE A 139 20.58 -9.27 15.10
C PHE A 139 21.26 -8.65 13.89
N VAL A 140 22.50 -8.20 14.06
CA VAL A 140 23.37 -7.91 12.91
C VAL A 140 24.17 -9.15 12.56
N THR A 141 24.31 -9.41 11.28
CA THR A 141 25.10 -10.50 10.72
C THR A 141 25.75 -10.08 9.41
N SER A 142 26.47 -10.99 8.76
CA SER A 142 27.10 -10.79 7.45
C SER A 142 26.06 -10.72 6.34
N ALA A 143 26.29 -9.86 5.33
CA ALA A 143 25.47 -9.79 4.12
C ALA A 143 25.48 -11.09 3.30
N ARG A 144 26.41 -12.04 3.56
CA ARG A 144 26.37 -13.37 2.93
C ARG A 144 25.07 -14.11 3.17
N LEU A 145 24.38 -13.85 4.30
CA LEU A 145 23.03 -14.38 4.51
C LEU A 145 22.05 -13.84 3.46
N ALA A 146 22.12 -12.54 3.14
CA ALA A 146 21.28 -11.91 2.11
C ALA A 146 21.69 -12.35 0.70
N THR A 147 22.98 -12.57 0.44
CA THR A 147 23.46 -13.17 -0.81
C THR A 147 22.91 -14.58 -0.98
N ALA A 148 23.07 -15.45 0.03
CA ALA A 148 22.53 -16.81 0.01
C ALA A 148 21.01 -16.81 -0.15
N TYR A 149 20.31 -15.90 0.53
CA TYR A 149 18.87 -15.71 0.38
C TYR A 149 18.53 -15.41 -1.09
N THR A 150 19.14 -14.36 -1.66
CA THR A 150 18.84 -13.88 -3.01
C THR A 150 19.19 -14.92 -4.08
N SER A 151 20.33 -15.60 -3.95
CA SER A 151 20.79 -16.62 -4.91
C SER A 151 19.91 -17.88 -4.93
N ASN A 152 19.19 -18.17 -3.83
CA ASN A 152 18.31 -19.34 -3.74
C ASN A 152 16.82 -19.01 -3.93
N ARG A 153 16.47 -17.73 -4.14
CA ARG A 153 15.08 -17.33 -4.43
C ARG A 153 14.61 -17.96 -5.73
N ASN A 154 13.37 -18.43 -5.75
CA ASN A 154 12.68 -18.86 -6.96
C ASN A 154 11.18 -18.52 -6.87
N ARG A 155 10.34 -19.13 -7.70
CA ARG A 155 8.88 -18.86 -7.66
C ARG A 155 8.19 -19.52 -6.47
N ASP A 156 8.68 -20.68 -6.08
CA ASP A 156 8.01 -21.61 -5.18
C ASP A 156 8.90 -21.93 -3.96
N ASP A 157 9.89 -21.09 -3.67
CA ASP A 157 10.79 -21.28 -2.54
C ASP A 157 10.05 -21.15 -1.20
N ASP A 158 10.47 -21.96 -0.23
CA ASP A 158 10.04 -21.85 1.17
C ASP A 158 11.22 -21.36 2.01
N LEU A 159 11.85 -20.26 1.56
CA LEU A 159 13.02 -19.69 2.23
C LEU A 159 12.67 -19.17 3.62
N ARG A 160 13.30 -19.75 4.64
CA ARG A 160 13.10 -19.40 6.04
C ARG A 160 14.43 -19.11 6.72
N VAL A 161 14.52 -17.95 7.35
CA VAL A 161 15.62 -17.64 8.27
C VAL A 161 15.24 -18.11 9.66
N LYS A 162 16.10 -18.92 10.28
CA LYS A 162 15.97 -19.36 11.67
C LYS A 162 17.13 -18.81 12.48
N VAL A 163 16.85 -18.40 13.71
CA VAL A 163 17.85 -17.92 14.67
C VAL A 163 17.91 -18.90 15.83
N ARG A 164 19.09 -19.44 16.12
CA ARG A 164 19.36 -20.21 17.33
C ARG A 164 19.93 -19.29 18.41
N LEU A 165 19.20 -19.21 19.52
CA LEU A 165 19.47 -18.33 20.66
C LEU A 165 20.54 -18.92 21.60
N PRO A 166 21.07 -18.12 22.55
CA PRO A 166 22.10 -18.58 23.48
C PRO A 166 21.69 -19.75 24.38
N ASP A 167 20.38 -19.92 24.61
CA ASP A 167 19.77 -21.02 25.36
C ASP A 167 19.49 -22.26 24.49
N ASN A 168 19.99 -22.26 23.24
CA ASN A 168 19.79 -23.27 22.21
C ASN A 168 18.36 -23.43 21.68
N THR A 169 17.42 -22.58 22.11
CA THR A 169 16.11 -22.52 21.45
C THR A 169 16.25 -21.92 20.06
N THR A 170 15.33 -22.29 19.16
CA THR A 170 15.30 -21.79 17.78
C THR A 170 14.00 -21.03 17.56
N THR A 171 14.10 -19.90 16.86
CA THR A 171 12.98 -19.04 16.50
C THR A 171 13.07 -18.60 15.05
N GLY A 172 11.95 -18.19 14.47
CA GLY A 172 11.94 -17.53 13.15
C GLY A 172 12.65 -16.18 13.18
N GLY A 173 13.32 -15.84 12.09
CA GLY A 173 13.92 -14.54 11.84
C GLY A 173 13.41 -13.96 10.53
N LEU A 174 13.18 -12.67 10.50
CA LEU A 174 12.85 -11.90 9.31
C LEU A 174 14.12 -11.23 8.80
N LEU A 175 14.58 -11.61 7.62
CA LEU A 175 15.66 -10.89 6.95
C LEU A 175 15.09 -9.56 6.45
N GLY A 176 15.49 -8.47 7.08
CA GLY A 176 14.96 -7.15 6.76
C GLY A 176 15.88 -6.38 5.83
N LEU A 177 16.74 -5.55 6.44
CA LEU A 177 17.63 -4.63 5.74
C LEU A 177 19.02 -5.21 5.58
N TYR A 178 19.68 -4.93 4.47
CA TYR A 178 21.08 -5.29 4.24
C TYR A 178 21.80 -4.27 3.37
N ASP A 179 23.13 -4.23 3.46
CA ASP A 179 24.01 -3.55 2.49
C ASP A 179 25.01 -4.58 1.93
N GLN A 180 26.09 -4.11 1.30
CA GLN A 180 27.14 -4.97 0.74
C GLN A 180 27.88 -5.84 1.77
N GLN A 181 27.80 -5.56 3.07
CA GLN A 181 28.58 -6.25 4.10
C GLN A 181 27.78 -6.72 5.30
N ILE A 182 26.69 -6.05 5.67
CA ILE A 182 25.87 -6.42 6.83
C ILE A 182 24.43 -6.70 6.44
N ALA A 183 23.80 -7.59 7.20
CA ALA A 183 22.36 -7.87 7.14
C ALA A 183 21.75 -7.78 8.54
N ILE A 184 20.48 -7.38 8.59
CA ILE A 184 19.68 -7.28 9.82
C ILE A 184 18.60 -8.34 9.81
N VAL A 185 18.63 -9.20 10.81
CA VAL A 185 17.58 -10.19 11.07
C VAL A 185 16.77 -9.75 12.28
N THR A 186 15.45 -9.81 12.19
CA THR A 186 14.54 -9.35 13.25
C THR A 186 13.62 -10.49 13.69
N THR A 187 13.42 -10.62 15.00
CA THR A 187 12.46 -11.53 15.59
C THR A 187 11.54 -10.77 16.56
N ALA A 188 10.25 -11.08 16.55
CA ALA A 188 9.27 -10.50 17.48
C ALA A 188 9.14 -11.31 18.78
N ASP A 189 8.75 -10.62 19.85
CA ASP A 189 8.28 -11.18 21.13
C ASP A 189 9.27 -12.09 21.87
N LEU A 190 10.57 -11.92 21.63
CA LEU A 190 11.61 -12.58 22.43
C LEU A 190 11.87 -11.86 23.77
N PRO A 191 12.15 -12.62 24.86
CA PRO A 191 12.62 -12.05 26.11
C PRO A 191 13.99 -11.37 25.97
N SER A 192 14.31 -10.49 26.91
CA SER A 192 15.52 -9.66 26.90
C SER A 192 16.81 -10.49 26.78
N LEU A 193 17.40 -10.53 25.57
CA LEU A 193 18.74 -11.08 25.34
C LEU A 193 19.81 -10.10 25.83
N HIS A 194 20.99 -10.61 26.16
CA HIS A 194 22.11 -9.74 26.49
C HIS A 194 22.62 -9.04 25.23
N GLU A 195 22.46 -7.72 25.20
CA GLU A 195 22.93 -6.87 24.11
C GLU A 195 24.45 -6.74 24.10
N VAL A 196 25.03 -6.64 22.90
CA VAL A 196 26.44 -6.26 22.76
C VAL A 196 26.61 -4.78 23.09
N ASP A 197 27.71 -4.44 23.77
CA ASP A 197 28.07 -3.05 23.97
C ASP A 197 28.74 -2.50 22.72
N LEU A 198 27.99 -1.73 21.94
CA LEU A 198 28.46 -1.10 20.70
C LEU A 198 29.24 0.20 20.94
N ASN A 199 29.45 0.62 22.19
CA ASN A 199 30.17 1.86 22.45
C ASN A 199 31.59 1.77 21.89
N PRO A 200 31.97 2.71 21.02
CA PRO A 200 33.25 2.64 20.33
C PRO A 200 34.39 2.83 21.32
N GLN A 201 35.39 1.95 21.24
CA GLN A 201 36.63 2.16 21.99
C GLN A 201 37.42 3.33 21.42
N HIS A 202 38.00 4.14 22.30
CA HIS A 202 38.87 5.27 21.91
C HIS A 202 40.25 4.82 21.41
N ARG A 203 40.69 3.59 21.74
CA ARG A 203 41.99 3.05 21.30
C ARG A 203 41.82 2.29 19.99
N LYS A 204 42.54 2.73 18.96
CA LYS A 204 42.63 2.04 17.67
C LYS A 204 43.48 0.76 17.82
N PRO A 205 43.02 -0.40 17.32
CA PRO A 205 43.83 -1.62 17.29
C PRO A 205 45.12 -1.39 16.49
N SER A 206 46.22 -1.94 16.99
CA SER A 206 47.55 -1.90 16.39
C SER A 206 47.89 -3.26 15.77
N CYS A 207 48.81 -3.25 14.80
CA CYS A 207 49.33 -4.49 14.20
C CYS A 207 49.86 -5.44 15.28
N GLY A 208 49.54 -6.73 15.16
CA GLY A 208 49.95 -7.73 16.14
C GLY A 208 49.12 -7.76 17.42
N ASP A 209 48.14 -6.87 17.61
CA ASP A 209 47.23 -6.96 18.75
C ASP A 209 46.50 -8.32 18.72
N PRO A 210 46.45 -9.06 19.84
CA PRO A 210 45.74 -10.33 19.91
C PRO A 210 44.24 -10.08 19.83
N ILE A 211 43.58 -10.96 19.09
CA ILE A 211 42.13 -10.92 18.89
C ILE A 211 41.54 -12.31 19.03
N LEU A 212 40.25 -12.33 19.33
CA LEU A 212 39.45 -13.53 19.45
C LEU A 212 38.18 -13.35 18.61
N ALA A 213 38.04 -14.14 17.55
CA ALA A 213 36.80 -14.25 16.83
C ALA A 213 35.90 -15.29 17.50
N VAL A 214 34.62 -14.97 17.64
CA VAL A 214 33.65 -15.85 18.30
C VAL A 214 32.47 -16.06 17.36
N GLY A 215 31.99 -17.29 17.29
CA GLY A 215 30.83 -17.67 16.50
C GLY A 215 30.05 -18.79 17.17
N ARG A 216 28.90 -19.12 16.61
CA ARG A 216 28.04 -20.22 17.09
C ARG A 216 27.57 -21.06 15.92
N ALA A 217 27.72 -22.38 16.05
CA ALA A 217 27.19 -23.34 15.09
C ALA A 217 25.67 -23.45 15.25
N PHE A 218 24.96 -23.49 14.13
CA PHE A 218 23.51 -23.62 14.11
C PHE A 218 23.08 -25.03 14.49
N THR A 219 23.79 -26.06 14.05
CA THR A 219 23.37 -27.46 14.23
C THR A 219 23.52 -27.90 15.68
N SER A 220 24.72 -27.72 16.24
CA SER A 220 25.02 -28.13 17.63
C SER A 220 24.64 -27.06 18.65
N GLY A 221 24.55 -25.79 18.26
CA GLY A 221 24.47 -24.67 19.20
C GLY A 221 25.81 -24.37 19.90
N SER A 222 26.89 -25.07 19.57
CA SER A 222 28.21 -24.90 20.20
C SER A 222 28.77 -23.50 19.96
N LEU A 223 29.32 -22.90 21.01
CA LEU A 223 30.07 -21.66 20.90
C LEU A 223 31.50 -22.00 20.47
N MET A 224 31.98 -21.38 19.40
CA MET A 224 33.31 -21.59 18.84
C MET A 224 34.12 -20.31 18.93
N ALA A 225 35.43 -20.43 19.11
CA ALA A 225 36.31 -19.28 19.06
C ALA A 225 37.68 -19.61 18.47
N ALA A 226 38.20 -18.66 17.70
CA ALA A 226 39.53 -18.73 17.11
C ALA A 226 40.37 -17.53 17.56
N SER A 227 41.61 -17.81 17.93
CA SER A 227 42.61 -16.81 18.28
C SER A 227 43.37 -16.37 17.04
N GLY A 228 43.86 -15.13 17.05
CA GLY A 228 44.70 -14.63 15.99
C GLY A 228 45.27 -13.27 16.31
N SER A 229 45.85 -12.64 15.30
CA SER A 229 46.45 -11.31 15.43
C SER A 229 46.11 -10.41 14.25
N LEU A 230 46.08 -9.10 14.50
CA LEU A 230 45.84 -8.11 13.46
C LEU A 230 46.99 -8.11 12.44
N ALA A 231 46.65 -8.19 11.15
CA ALA A 231 47.65 -8.23 10.08
C ALA A 231 48.41 -6.90 9.96
N ALA A 232 49.68 -6.96 9.55
CA ALA A 232 50.48 -5.78 9.23
C ALA A 232 49.92 -5.05 8.01
N HIS A 233 49.87 -3.72 8.07
CA HIS A 233 49.47 -2.88 6.93
C HIS A 233 50.57 -2.94 5.86
N GLU A 234 50.34 -3.66 4.76
CA GLU A 234 51.07 -3.36 3.53
C GLU A 234 50.55 -2.04 2.96
N SER A 235 51.49 -1.14 2.72
CA SER A 235 51.34 0.25 2.32
C SER A 235 50.39 0.44 1.12
N GLN A 236 49.55 1.49 1.18
CA GLN A 236 48.84 2.14 0.05
C GLN A 236 47.49 1.60 -0.45
N SER A 237 46.60 1.07 0.39
CA SER A 237 45.18 1.04 0.00
C SER A 237 44.22 1.25 1.16
N ARG A 238 43.09 1.91 0.88
CA ARG A 238 41.91 2.10 1.77
C ARG A 238 41.21 0.74 2.07
N LYS A 239 41.96 -0.30 2.42
CA LYS A 239 41.44 -1.65 2.69
C LYS A 239 41.07 -1.85 4.17
N PRO A 240 40.02 -2.64 4.47
CA PRO A 240 39.47 -2.84 5.82
C PRO A 240 40.43 -3.59 6.75
N SER A 241 40.11 -3.59 8.05
CA SER A 241 40.96 -4.17 9.09
C SER A 241 40.97 -5.70 8.97
N MET A 242 42.03 -6.25 8.39
CA MET A 242 42.22 -7.69 8.23
C MET A 242 42.91 -8.29 9.45
N TRP A 243 42.67 -9.56 9.68
CA TRP A 243 43.38 -10.34 10.67
C TRP A 243 43.67 -11.75 10.18
N VAL A 244 44.67 -12.37 10.81
CA VAL A 244 45.11 -13.73 10.51
C VAL A 244 44.80 -14.60 11.72
N SER A 245 43.98 -15.62 11.49
CA SER A 245 43.65 -16.66 12.44
C SER A 245 44.75 -17.70 12.53
N GLU A 246 44.98 -18.21 13.74
CA GLU A 246 45.86 -19.35 13.98
C GLU A 246 45.26 -20.62 13.37
N ASP A 247 43.94 -20.76 13.48
CA ASP A 247 43.16 -21.89 12.97
C ASP A 247 42.42 -21.55 11.66
N PRO A 248 42.13 -22.54 10.79
CA PRO A 248 41.20 -22.37 9.69
C PRO A 248 39.81 -21.92 10.17
N LEU A 249 39.22 -20.99 9.44
CA LEU A 249 37.89 -20.45 9.67
C LEU A 249 36.89 -20.95 8.62
N THR A 250 35.62 -20.93 9.00
CA THR A 250 34.46 -21.33 8.19
C THR A 250 33.39 -20.25 8.22
N GLU A 251 32.33 -20.40 7.43
CA GLU A 251 31.20 -19.46 7.35
C GLU A 251 30.55 -19.18 8.70
N ALA A 252 30.63 -20.14 9.63
CA ALA A 252 30.12 -19.99 10.99
C ALA A 252 30.76 -18.83 11.76
N VAL A 253 31.93 -18.32 11.36
CA VAL A 253 32.54 -17.13 12.00
C VAL A 253 31.89 -15.81 11.55
N PHE A 254 31.29 -15.77 10.36
CA PHE A 254 30.80 -14.53 9.77
C PHE A 254 29.60 -13.98 10.52
N GLY A 255 29.56 -12.65 10.69
CA GLY A 255 28.54 -11.99 11.50
C GLY A 255 28.76 -12.12 13.02
N GLY A 256 29.74 -12.90 13.47
CA GLY A 256 30.11 -13.03 14.88
C GLY A 256 31.00 -11.88 15.38
N PRO A 257 31.12 -11.67 16.71
CA PRO A 257 31.91 -10.58 17.26
C PRO A 257 33.41 -10.88 17.25
N ILE A 258 34.20 -9.84 17.00
CA ILE A 258 35.65 -9.80 17.23
C ILE A 258 35.90 -9.12 18.57
N ILE A 259 36.67 -9.80 19.44
CA ILE A 259 37.03 -9.35 20.77
C ILE A 259 38.53 -9.06 20.81
N GLY A 260 38.92 -7.87 21.27
CA GLY A 260 40.31 -7.45 21.37
C GLY A 260 40.91 -7.69 22.75
N THR A 261 42.19 -7.34 22.88
CA THR A 261 42.93 -7.31 24.14
C THR A 261 42.14 -6.61 25.25
N GLY A 262 41.98 -7.28 26.39
CA GLY A 262 41.15 -6.79 27.51
C GLY A 262 39.66 -7.18 27.43
N GLY A 263 39.29 -8.07 26.50
CA GLY A 263 37.96 -8.66 26.44
C GLY A 263 36.89 -7.73 25.89
N ARG A 264 37.25 -6.71 25.10
CA ARG A 264 36.29 -5.70 24.62
C ARG A 264 35.91 -5.93 23.15
N PHE A 265 34.69 -5.58 22.79
CA PHE A 265 34.19 -5.64 21.43
C PHE A 265 34.98 -4.70 20.50
N LEU A 266 35.48 -5.22 19.38
CA LEU A 266 36.19 -4.46 18.34
C LEU A 266 35.38 -4.30 17.06
N GLY A 267 34.46 -5.23 16.78
CA GLY A 267 33.72 -5.25 15.53
C GLY A 267 33.13 -6.61 15.21
N MET A 268 32.73 -6.79 13.95
CA MET A 268 32.06 -8.00 13.46
C MET A 268 32.88 -8.64 12.34
N SER A 269 32.99 -9.96 12.36
CA SER A 269 33.68 -10.75 11.33
C SER A 269 32.96 -10.69 9.99
N LEU A 270 33.71 -10.48 8.91
CA LEU A 270 33.24 -10.41 7.54
C LEU A 270 34.12 -11.25 6.60
N PRO A 271 33.56 -11.81 5.52
CA PRO A 271 34.36 -12.47 4.50
C PRO A 271 35.34 -11.49 3.83
N ILE A 272 36.42 -12.04 3.25
CA ILE A 272 37.32 -11.29 2.36
C ILE A 272 36.73 -11.23 0.93
N ASP A 273 36.24 -12.37 0.44
CA ASP A 273 35.68 -12.55 -0.90
C ASP A 273 34.29 -13.21 -0.84
N ASP A 274 33.50 -13.06 -1.90
CA ASP A 274 32.14 -13.61 -2.03
C ASP A 274 32.10 -15.11 -2.41
N SER A 275 33.20 -15.86 -2.23
CA SER A 275 33.29 -17.28 -2.64
C SER A 275 32.41 -18.19 -1.77
N ASP A 276 31.62 -19.09 -2.38
CA ASP A 276 30.65 -19.96 -1.69
C ASP A 276 31.25 -21.01 -0.75
N ASP A 277 32.50 -21.43 -0.97
CA ASP A 277 33.24 -22.33 -0.08
C ASP A 277 34.40 -21.60 0.60
N PHE A 278 34.14 -20.97 1.75
CA PHE A 278 35.19 -20.29 2.49
C PHE A 278 35.89 -21.26 3.44
N THR A 279 37.14 -21.59 3.12
CA THR A 279 38.08 -22.16 4.07
C THR A 279 39.38 -21.36 4.01
N GLY A 280 39.71 -20.67 5.09
CA GLY A 280 40.85 -19.75 5.08
C GLY A 280 41.23 -19.27 6.46
N ARG A 281 42.41 -18.65 6.57
CA ARG A 281 42.90 -18.05 7.81
C ARG A 281 42.74 -16.54 7.87
N ASN A 282 42.52 -15.90 6.74
CA ASN A 282 42.40 -14.44 6.66
C ASN A 282 40.92 -14.05 6.67
N VAL A 283 40.54 -13.15 7.56
CA VAL A 283 39.17 -12.62 7.66
C VAL A 283 39.22 -11.12 7.85
N MET A 284 38.23 -10.41 7.31
CA MET A 284 38.09 -8.97 7.56
C MET A 284 37.21 -8.75 8.78
N PHE A 285 37.32 -7.60 9.44
CA PHE A 285 36.29 -7.20 10.37
C PHE A 285 35.83 -5.77 10.17
N LEU A 286 34.53 -5.59 10.33
CA LEU A 286 33.89 -4.29 10.38
C LEU A 286 34.05 -3.72 11.78
N ARG A 287 34.86 -2.66 11.90
CA ARG A 287 35.09 -1.99 13.20
C ARG A 287 33.77 -1.54 13.82
N GLY A 288 33.67 -1.65 15.14
CA GLY A 288 32.49 -1.27 15.92
C GLY A 288 32.01 0.16 15.69
N VAL A 289 32.93 1.13 15.52
CA VAL A 289 32.59 2.52 15.17
C VAL A 289 31.84 2.62 13.83
N ILE A 290 32.33 1.88 12.82
CA ILE A 290 31.74 1.89 11.47
C ILE A 290 30.40 1.17 11.51
N LEU A 291 30.33 0.02 12.17
CA LEU A 291 29.10 -0.73 12.39
C LEU A 291 28.04 0.14 13.08
N LEU A 292 28.39 0.85 14.15
CA LEU A 292 27.49 1.76 14.86
C LEU A 292 26.92 2.85 13.95
N ASN A 293 27.76 3.45 13.11
CA ASN A 293 27.31 4.47 12.15
C ASN A 293 26.39 3.88 11.08
N ARG A 294 26.65 2.65 10.60
CA ARG A 294 25.77 1.95 9.67
C ARG A 294 24.42 1.61 10.29
N LEU A 295 24.41 1.11 11.51
CA LEU A 295 23.16 0.81 12.23
C LEU A 295 22.31 2.07 12.48
N ARG A 296 22.94 3.24 12.64
CA ARG A 296 22.24 4.54 12.67
C ARG A 296 21.72 4.94 11.29
N HIS A 297 22.51 4.74 10.23
CA HIS A 297 22.10 4.99 8.84
C HIS A 297 20.89 4.15 8.44
N PHE A 298 20.86 2.88 8.84
CA PHE A 298 19.73 1.96 8.64
C PHE A 298 18.49 2.33 9.50
N GLY A 299 18.60 3.30 10.41
CA GLY A 299 17.52 3.64 11.34
C GLY A 299 17.26 2.59 12.42
N ILE A 300 18.16 1.63 12.63
CA ILE A 300 18.03 0.59 13.66
C ILE A 300 18.27 1.19 15.05
N LEU A 301 19.30 2.04 15.18
CA LEU A 301 19.65 2.70 16.42
C LEU A 301 19.18 4.15 16.42
N ASN A 302 18.38 4.52 17.44
CA ASN A 302 17.82 5.86 17.63
C ASN A 302 17.13 6.41 16.35
N PRO A 303 16.07 5.75 15.85
CA PRO A 303 15.35 6.21 14.67
C PRO A 303 14.87 7.66 14.86
N LYS A 304 15.08 8.51 13.86
CA LYS A 304 14.69 9.94 13.91
C LYS A 304 13.17 10.14 14.02
N LYS A 305 12.38 9.21 13.46
CA LYS A 305 10.91 9.17 13.48
C LYS A 305 10.48 7.71 13.50
N LEU A 306 9.39 7.41 14.21
CA LEU A 306 8.74 6.10 14.20
C LEU A 306 7.59 6.03 13.17
N ASP A 307 7.10 7.17 12.68
CA ASP A 307 6.07 7.25 11.62
C ASP A 307 6.68 6.94 10.24
N PHE A 308 6.01 6.10 9.45
CA PHE A 308 6.42 5.72 8.10
C PHE A 308 5.90 6.66 6.99
N ARG A 309 5.26 7.78 7.32
CA ARG A 309 4.93 8.82 6.33
C ARG A 309 6.17 9.36 5.64
N GLY A 310 6.20 9.24 4.32
CA GLY A 310 7.36 9.61 3.50
C GLY A 310 8.57 8.71 3.75
N TYR A 311 8.36 7.49 4.26
CA TYR A 311 9.43 6.51 4.40
C TYR A 311 10.05 6.22 3.04
N SER A 312 11.36 6.30 3.00
CA SER A 312 12.19 5.80 1.91
C SER A 312 13.33 4.98 2.51
N LEU A 313 13.77 3.99 1.75
CA LEU A 313 14.94 3.21 2.11
C LEU A 313 16.17 4.14 2.09
N PRO A 314 17.07 4.08 3.09
CA PRO A 314 18.31 4.84 3.06
C PRO A 314 19.13 4.50 1.80
N SER A 315 19.93 5.45 1.31
CA SER A 315 20.81 5.21 0.17
C SER A 315 21.74 4.02 0.44
N ASP A 316 21.98 3.20 -0.58
CA ASP A 316 22.86 2.03 -0.56
C ASP A 316 22.41 0.89 0.39
N VAL A 317 21.18 0.97 0.91
CA VAL A 317 20.55 -0.10 1.69
C VAL A 317 19.53 -0.81 0.82
N PHE A 318 19.44 -2.13 0.97
CA PHE A 318 18.50 -3.01 0.29
C PHE A 318 17.57 -3.66 1.31
N CYS A 319 16.43 -4.12 0.82
CA CYS A 319 15.41 -4.80 1.60
C CYS A 319 15.18 -6.18 1.00
N ALA A 320 15.27 -7.23 1.81
CA ALA A 320 14.85 -8.54 1.35
C ALA A 320 13.32 -8.57 1.28
N SER A 321 12.80 -9.11 0.19
CA SER A 321 11.38 -9.33 -0.01
C SER A 321 11.12 -10.84 -0.08
N PRO A 322 10.36 -11.41 0.86
CA PRO A 322 9.98 -12.81 0.76
C PRO A 322 9.20 -13.10 -0.52
N SER A 323 9.42 -14.29 -1.10
CA SER A 323 8.80 -14.70 -2.36
C SER A 323 7.28 -14.74 -2.27
N GLY A 324 6.73 -15.09 -1.09
CA GLY A 324 5.29 -15.04 -0.82
C GLY A 324 4.64 -13.65 -0.93
N PHE A 325 5.41 -12.56 -0.85
CA PHE A 325 4.91 -11.19 -1.02
C PHE A 325 5.13 -10.63 -2.43
N ARG A 326 5.72 -11.41 -3.36
CA ARG A 326 6.12 -10.89 -4.68
C ARG A 326 4.93 -10.38 -5.49
N ARG A 327 3.79 -11.10 -5.46
CA ARG A 327 2.54 -10.66 -6.10
C ARG A 327 2.09 -9.31 -5.57
N GLU A 328 2.09 -9.14 -4.24
CA GLU A 328 1.70 -7.87 -3.61
C GLU A 328 2.67 -6.74 -3.96
N ILE A 329 3.98 -7.00 -3.98
CA ILE A 329 4.99 -5.99 -4.33
C ILE A 329 4.89 -5.56 -5.78
N ASN A 330 4.72 -6.49 -6.71
CA ASN A 330 4.53 -6.18 -8.12
C ASN A 330 3.25 -5.35 -8.32
N ARG A 331 2.18 -5.69 -7.60
CA ARG A 331 0.94 -4.92 -7.57
C ARG A 331 1.15 -3.52 -7.00
N LEU A 332 1.88 -3.36 -5.89
CA LEU A 332 2.19 -2.05 -5.32
C LEU A 332 2.99 -1.17 -6.31
N LYS A 333 3.97 -1.77 -7.02
CA LYS A 333 4.74 -1.10 -8.07
C LYS A 333 3.84 -0.69 -9.24
N SER A 334 2.97 -1.58 -9.72
CA SER A 334 2.03 -1.30 -10.82
C SER A 334 1.04 -0.18 -10.46
N LEU A 335 0.65 -0.10 -9.19
CA LEU A 335 -0.29 0.88 -8.67
C LEU A 335 0.36 2.23 -8.28
N GLY A 336 1.69 2.34 -8.38
CA GLY A 336 2.44 3.56 -8.07
C GLY A 336 2.56 3.87 -6.58
N TYR A 337 2.43 2.87 -5.71
CA TYR A 337 2.46 3.05 -4.27
C TYR A 337 3.87 2.94 -3.68
N PRO A 338 4.15 3.61 -2.54
CA PRO A 338 5.43 3.45 -1.86
C PRO A 338 5.61 2.00 -1.42
N MET A 339 6.83 1.48 -1.56
CA MET A 339 7.17 0.16 -1.05
C MET A 339 7.05 0.14 0.48
N ALA A 340 6.54 -0.96 1.01
CA ALA A 340 6.42 -1.16 2.44
C ALA A 340 7.82 -1.22 3.09
N PRO A 341 8.01 -0.58 4.26
CA PRO A 341 9.14 -0.94 5.11
C PRO A 341 9.09 -2.46 5.40
N PRO A 342 10.22 -3.19 5.40
CA PRO A 342 10.24 -4.65 5.47
C PRO A 342 9.35 -5.23 6.57
N LEU A 343 9.50 -4.73 7.80
CA LEU A 343 8.74 -5.21 8.96
C LEU A 343 7.25 -4.86 8.86
N VAL A 344 6.90 -3.74 8.24
CA VAL A 344 5.50 -3.35 8.10
C VAL A 344 4.78 -4.30 7.16
N LEU A 345 5.42 -4.74 6.08
CA LEU A 345 4.85 -5.75 5.18
C LEU A 345 4.66 -7.10 5.89
N GLU A 346 5.72 -7.58 6.54
CA GLU A 346 5.76 -8.88 7.22
C GLU A 346 4.74 -8.98 8.36
N PHE A 347 4.56 -7.90 9.13
CA PHE A 347 3.57 -7.85 10.21
C PHE A 347 2.17 -7.38 9.74
N LYS A 348 1.87 -7.45 8.44
CA LYS A 348 0.54 -7.13 7.88
C LYS A 348 0.07 -5.70 8.15
N GLY A 349 0.98 -4.74 8.01
CA GLY A 349 0.65 -3.32 8.00
C GLY A 349 -0.31 -2.96 6.87
N GLU A 350 -1.01 -1.85 7.06
CA GLU A 350 -2.00 -1.31 6.16
C GLU A 350 -1.44 -0.13 5.36
N LEU A 351 -1.63 -0.15 4.04
CA LEU A 351 -1.41 1.02 3.20
C LEU A 351 -2.64 1.95 3.26
N LEU A 352 -2.48 3.08 3.95
CA LEU A 352 -3.50 4.12 4.09
C LEU A 352 -3.45 5.10 2.91
N ASN A 353 -4.52 5.89 2.74
CA ASN A 353 -4.67 6.87 1.66
C ASN A 353 -4.50 6.27 0.25
N ARG A 354 -4.95 5.02 0.04
CA ARG A 354 -5.04 4.39 -1.27
C ARG A 354 -6.31 4.80 -2.04
N PHE A 355 -6.30 4.65 -3.35
CA PHE A 355 -7.44 4.88 -4.24
C PHE A 355 -8.46 3.74 -4.24
N GLU A 356 -8.07 2.54 -3.80
CA GLU A 356 -8.93 1.34 -3.73
C GLU A 356 -9.81 1.29 -2.46
N GLY A 357 -9.81 2.35 -1.65
CA GLY A 357 -10.59 2.38 -0.41
C GLY A 357 -12.11 2.38 -0.65
N TYR A 358 -12.87 1.84 0.30
CA TYR A 358 -14.33 1.92 0.34
C TYR A 358 -14.80 3.06 1.25
N PHE A 359 -15.97 3.63 0.98
CA PHE A 359 -16.60 4.59 1.87
C PHE A 359 -18.12 4.51 1.83
N GLY A 360 -18.76 4.84 2.96
CA GLY A 360 -20.21 4.87 3.07
C GLY A 360 -20.88 3.51 2.85
N GLY A 361 -22.13 3.51 2.40
CA GLY A 361 -22.89 2.31 2.05
C GLY A 361 -22.53 1.81 0.65
N LEU A 362 -22.44 0.50 0.50
CA LEU A 362 -22.06 -0.17 -0.74
C LEU A 362 -23.28 -0.71 -1.48
N LEU A 363 -23.31 -0.59 -2.80
CA LEU A 363 -24.31 -1.21 -3.66
C LEU A 363 -23.59 -2.03 -4.74
N ALA A 364 -23.83 -3.33 -4.71
CA ALA A 364 -23.38 -4.25 -5.75
C ALA A 364 -24.17 -4.01 -7.04
N LEU A 365 -23.45 -3.85 -8.15
CA LEU A 365 -24.06 -3.81 -9.48
C LEU A 365 -24.23 -5.22 -10.05
N GLU A 366 -25.12 -5.34 -11.03
CA GLU A 366 -25.37 -6.60 -11.75
C GLU A 366 -24.06 -7.21 -12.26
N GLY A 367 -23.80 -8.46 -11.87
CA GLY A 367 -22.54 -9.16 -12.11
C GLY A 367 -21.49 -8.99 -10.99
N TYR A 368 -21.90 -8.72 -9.75
CA TYR A 368 -21.06 -8.81 -8.56
C TYR A 368 -20.91 -10.29 -8.13
N PRO A 369 -19.68 -10.86 -8.12
CA PRO A 369 -19.52 -12.29 -7.88
C PRO A 369 -19.41 -12.72 -6.42
N TYR A 370 -19.26 -11.79 -5.46
CA TYR A 370 -18.97 -12.14 -4.06
C TYR A 370 -20.25 -12.29 -3.24
N ASP A 371 -20.21 -13.16 -2.23
CA ASP A 371 -21.39 -13.51 -1.41
C ASP A 371 -21.98 -12.28 -0.66
N ASP A 372 -21.12 -11.42 -0.11
CA ASP A 372 -21.51 -10.16 0.55
C ASP A 372 -20.44 -9.08 0.35
N PRO A 373 -20.83 -7.81 0.11
CA PRO A 373 -19.87 -6.72 0.07
C PRO A 373 -19.23 -6.52 1.46
N PRO A 374 -17.89 -6.33 1.54
CA PRO A 374 -17.22 -6.13 2.81
C PRO A 374 -17.76 -4.83 3.44
N PHE A 375 -18.29 -4.92 4.67
CA PHE A 375 -18.91 -3.81 5.43
C PHE A 375 -20.34 -3.44 5.00
N VAL A 376 -21.30 -4.33 5.23
CA VAL A 376 -22.74 -3.99 5.27
C VAL A 376 -23.08 -3.32 6.62
N HIS A 377 -22.43 -2.20 6.96
CA HIS A 377 -22.97 -1.33 7.99
C HIS A 377 -24.02 -0.43 7.35
N GLU A 378 -25.25 -0.97 7.36
CA GLU A 378 -26.50 -0.30 7.05
C GLU A 378 -26.61 0.26 5.61
N ASN A 379 -27.23 -0.52 4.73
CA ASN A 379 -27.84 -0.13 3.43
C ASN A 379 -28.85 1.03 3.50
N ARG A 380 -28.86 1.82 4.58
CA ARG A 380 -29.76 2.95 4.78
C ARG A 380 -29.58 4.03 3.72
N VAL A 381 -28.41 4.21 3.11
CA VAL A 381 -28.23 5.30 2.12
C VAL A 381 -28.98 5.01 0.82
N TRP A 382 -28.75 3.82 0.24
CA TRP A 382 -29.37 3.43 -1.03
C TRP A 382 -30.89 3.26 -0.91
N GLY A 383 -31.39 2.76 0.22
CA GLY A 383 -32.82 2.65 0.49
C GLY A 383 -33.58 3.97 0.67
N GLN A 384 -32.89 5.13 0.64
CA GLN A 384 -33.52 6.47 0.69
C GLN A 384 -33.82 7.03 -0.69
N PHE A 385 -33.29 6.39 -1.73
CA PHE A 385 -33.54 6.75 -3.11
C PHE A 385 -34.69 5.93 -3.69
N PRO A 386 -35.52 6.53 -4.57
CA PRO A 386 -36.35 5.76 -5.49
C PRO A 386 -35.50 4.83 -6.35
N ASN A 387 -36.03 3.67 -6.72
CA ASN A 387 -35.32 2.67 -7.52
C ASN A 387 -34.84 3.25 -8.87
N GLU A 388 -35.63 4.14 -9.47
CA GLU A 388 -35.29 4.82 -10.72
C GLU A 388 -34.03 5.67 -10.56
N VAL A 389 -33.90 6.38 -9.43
CA VAL A 389 -32.73 7.21 -9.14
C VAL A 389 -31.49 6.34 -8.94
N VAL A 390 -31.61 5.21 -8.25
CA VAL A 390 -30.51 4.25 -8.09
C VAL A 390 -30.08 3.68 -9.45
N SER A 391 -31.03 3.33 -10.31
CA SER A 391 -30.77 2.87 -11.68
C SER A 391 -30.10 3.94 -12.54
N ASP A 392 -30.48 5.21 -12.41
CA ASP A 392 -29.85 6.29 -13.16
C ASP A 392 -28.42 6.55 -12.67
N ILE A 393 -28.19 6.51 -11.35
CA ILE A 393 -26.86 6.63 -10.75
C ILE A 393 -25.94 5.52 -11.26
N SER A 394 -26.40 4.27 -11.26
CA SER A 394 -25.58 3.14 -11.70
C SER A 394 -25.17 3.24 -13.17
N GLN A 395 -25.94 3.92 -14.01
CA GLN A 395 -25.67 4.05 -15.44
C GLN A 395 -24.87 5.31 -15.81
N ARG A 396 -24.44 6.13 -14.84
CA ARG A 396 -23.74 7.41 -15.12
C ARG A 396 -22.49 7.68 -14.30
N VAL A 397 -22.27 6.94 -13.21
CA VAL A 397 -21.04 7.07 -12.41
C VAL A 397 -19.99 6.10 -12.92
N VAL A 398 -18.79 6.62 -13.21
CA VAL A 398 -17.67 5.87 -13.80
C VAL A 398 -16.43 5.96 -12.91
N SER A 399 -15.44 5.12 -13.16
CA SER A 399 -14.11 5.25 -12.54
C SER A 399 -13.07 5.46 -13.62
N LEU A 400 -12.13 6.35 -13.34
CA LEU A 400 -11.03 6.70 -14.22
C LEU A 400 -9.70 6.41 -13.56
N LYS A 401 -8.73 6.02 -14.37
CA LYS A 401 -7.34 5.82 -13.97
C LYS A 401 -6.43 6.48 -15.00
N SER A 402 -5.38 7.13 -14.56
CA SER A 402 -4.30 7.59 -15.43
C SER A 402 -3.05 6.77 -15.17
N PHE A 403 -2.23 6.57 -16.21
CA PHE A 403 -1.02 5.75 -16.16
C PHE A 403 0.14 6.48 -16.81
N ARG A 404 1.31 6.45 -16.16
CA ARG A 404 2.59 6.85 -16.75
C ARG A 404 3.34 5.59 -17.14
N GLY A 405 3.37 5.29 -18.44
CA GLY A 405 3.80 3.98 -18.92
C GLY A 405 2.87 2.88 -18.37
N HIS A 406 3.43 1.95 -17.61
CA HIS A 406 2.69 0.85 -16.97
C HIS A 406 2.31 1.11 -15.51
N VAL A 407 2.80 2.21 -14.92
CA VAL A 407 2.54 2.54 -13.51
C VAL A 407 1.32 3.45 -13.44
N ARG A 408 0.36 3.09 -12.60
CA ARG A 408 -0.79 3.95 -12.35
C ARG A 408 -0.36 5.21 -11.64
N TYR A 409 -0.81 6.32 -12.17
CA TYR A 409 -0.51 7.65 -11.71
C TYR A 409 -1.60 8.19 -10.77
N PHE A 410 -2.87 8.11 -11.18
CA PHE A 410 -4.01 8.55 -10.38
C PHE A 410 -5.23 7.65 -10.63
N ALA A 411 -6.17 7.64 -9.68
CA ALA A 411 -7.48 7.04 -9.87
C ALA A 411 -8.57 7.88 -9.19
N CYS A 412 -9.75 7.92 -9.78
CA CYS A 412 -10.87 8.70 -9.28
C CYS A 412 -12.22 8.17 -9.79
N THR A 413 -13.28 8.84 -9.34
CA THR A 413 -14.64 8.69 -9.88
C THR A 413 -14.91 9.83 -10.88
N GLY A 414 -15.80 9.60 -11.84
CA GLY A 414 -16.35 10.63 -12.71
C GLY A 414 -17.86 10.49 -12.88
N LEU A 415 -18.46 11.53 -13.46
CA LEU A 415 -19.87 11.59 -13.82
C LEU A 415 -20.01 11.75 -15.34
N LEU A 416 -20.73 10.85 -15.99
CA LEU A 416 -21.15 11.03 -17.37
C LEU A 416 -22.16 12.18 -17.45
N ILE A 417 -21.88 13.16 -18.30
CA ILE A 417 -22.70 14.34 -18.54
C ILE A 417 -23.00 14.52 -20.02
N TRP A 418 -24.15 15.12 -20.30
CA TRP A 418 -24.48 15.60 -21.64
C TRP A 418 -23.59 16.78 -22.00
N TRP A 419 -23.01 16.73 -23.19
CA TRP A 419 -22.21 17.81 -23.75
C TRP A 419 -22.85 18.37 -25.02
N PRO A 420 -23.31 19.63 -25.01
CA PRO A 420 -23.79 20.29 -26.22
C PRO A 420 -22.62 20.69 -27.13
N GLU A 421 -22.57 20.15 -28.36
CA GLU A 421 -21.66 20.60 -29.42
C GLU A 421 -22.45 21.26 -30.57
N SER A 422 -21.73 21.96 -31.43
CA SER A 422 -22.24 22.56 -32.67
C SER A 422 -22.78 21.52 -33.67
N SER A 423 -22.30 20.28 -33.64
CA SER A 423 -22.68 19.17 -34.53
C SER A 423 -23.73 18.22 -33.95
N GLY A 424 -24.16 18.43 -32.70
CA GLY A 424 -25.06 17.54 -31.96
C GLY A 424 -24.67 17.42 -30.48
N ALA A 425 -25.43 16.64 -29.71
CA ALA A 425 -25.07 16.36 -28.32
C ALA A 425 -24.24 15.08 -28.23
N CYS A 426 -23.17 15.09 -27.42
CA CYS A 426 -22.37 13.89 -27.11
C CYS A 426 -22.34 13.64 -25.59
N SER A 427 -21.71 12.54 -25.18
CA SER A 427 -21.47 12.21 -23.78
C SER A 427 -20.00 12.40 -23.45
N VAL A 428 -19.73 13.12 -22.36
CA VAL A 428 -18.37 13.27 -21.81
C VAL A 428 -18.39 12.98 -20.32
N ILE A 429 -17.22 12.85 -19.71
CA ILE A 429 -17.06 12.59 -18.29
C ILE A 429 -16.52 13.84 -17.62
N LEU A 430 -17.26 14.32 -16.63
CA LEU A 430 -16.81 15.32 -15.68
C LEU A 430 -16.06 14.63 -14.54
N THR A 431 -14.82 15.04 -14.30
CA THR A 431 -14.02 14.56 -13.16
C THR A 431 -13.03 15.63 -12.66
N SER A 432 -12.20 15.25 -11.70
CA SER A 432 -11.15 16.09 -11.14
C SER A 432 -9.93 16.17 -12.07
N ALA A 433 -9.35 17.36 -12.25
CA ALA A 433 -8.10 17.52 -12.99
C ALA A 433 -6.90 16.86 -12.30
N SER A 434 -7.01 16.49 -11.01
CA SER A 434 -6.01 15.67 -10.31
C SER A 434 -5.69 14.36 -11.03
N LEU A 435 -6.60 13.87 -11.90
CA LEU A 435 -6.35 12.73 -12.77
C LEU A 435 -5.08 12.88 -13.63
N VAL A 436 -4.69 14.11 -13.99
CA VAL A 436 -3.61 14.40 -14.95
C VAL A 436 -2.64 15.50 -14.49
N ARG A 437 -2.73 15.97 -13.23
CA ARG A 437 -1.80 16.98 -12.70
C ARG A 437 -0.42 16.39 -12.46
N GLY A 438 0.65 17.09 -12.83
CA GLY A 438 2.02 16.66 -12.57
C GLY A 438 2.39 16.63 -11.08
N HIS A 439 3.21 15.65 -10.69
CA HIS A 439 3.65 15.42 -9.31
C HIS A 439 4.72 16.42 -8.90
N ASP A 440 5.62 16.76 -9.83
CA ASP A 440 6.74 17.68 -9.62
C ASP A 440 6.30 19.15 -9.65
N ASN A 441 5.16 19.43 -10.27
CA ASN A 441 4.57 20.76 -10.33
C ASN A 441 3.04 20.70 -10.43
N GLU A 442 2.35 20.82 -9.29
CA GLU A 442 0.89 20.75 -9.15
C GLU A 442 0.11 21.77 -10.01
N TYR A 443 0.82 22.76 -10.59
CA TYR A 443 0.30 23.82 -11.43
C TYR A 443 0.26 23.48 -12.94
N TYR A 444 0.87 22.36 -13.34
CA TYR A 444 0.87 21.88 -14.72
C TYR A 444 0.09 20.57 -14.84
N ILE A 445 -0.46 20.36 -16.03
CA ILE A 445 -1.03 19.08 -16.42
C ILE A 445 -0.01 18.39 -17.31
N ASP A 446 0.25 17.14 -16.97
CA ASP A 446 1.08 16.22 -17.73
C ASP A 446 0.33 15.91 -19.03
N SER A 447 0.59 16.72 -20.07
CA SER A 447 -0.16 16.65 -21.33
C SER A 447 0.27 15.43 -22.16
N LEU A 448 -0.70 14.56 -22.42
CA LEU A 448 -0.69 13.44 -23.37
C LEU A 448 -0.20 13.82 -24.78
N ARG A 449 0.75 13.05 -25.36
CA ARG A 449 0.74 12.79 -26.81
C ARG A 449 0.04 11.45 -27.08
N CYS A 450 -0.89 11.46 -28.04
CA CYS A 450 -1.24 10.27 -28.80
C CYS A 450 -0.23 10.14 -29.95
N GLY A 451 0.40 8.96 -30.11
CA GLY A 451 1.34 8.71 -31.21
C GLY A 451 0.62 8.66 -32.56
N ASP A 452 1.14 9.38 -33.56
CA ASP A 452 1.83 8.78 -34.72
C ASP A 452 2.25 9.92 -35.66
N SER A 453 3.45 10.45 -35.47
CA SER A 453 4.16 11.28 -36.47
C SER A 453 5.58 11.46 -35.97
N GLY A 454 6.50 10.65 -36.50
CA GLY A 454 7.92 10.84 -36.35
C GLY A 454 8.34 12.18 -36.95
N VAL A 455 8.32 13.24 -36.15
CA VAL A 455 9.03 14.48 -36.44
C VAL A 455 9.62 14.97 -35.12
N GLY A 456 10.94 14.81 -35.00
CA GLY A 456 11.72 15.32 -33.89
C GLY A 456 11.62 16.84 -33.83
N CYS A 457 11.34 17.36 -32.63
CA CYS A 457 11.60 18.75 -32.28
C CYS A 457 12.70 18.72 -31.23
N HIS A 458 13.85 19.28 -31.59
CA HIS A 458 14.98 19.50 -30.70
C HIS A 458 14.73 20.72 -29.80
N ASP A 459 15.31 20.63 -28.60
CA ASP A 459 15.73 21.67 -27.66
C ASP A 459 14.82 21.94 -26.42
N ASP A 460 15.24 21.30 -25.32
CA ASP A 460 15.27 21.75 -23.90
C ASP A 460 14.00 21.77 -23.01
N ASP A 461 12.92 21.04 -23.34
CA ASP A 461 11.79 20.84 -22.41
C ASP A 461 11.19 19.40 -22.47
N ASP A 462 12.08 18.39 -22.43
CA ASP A 462 11.76 16.95 -22.60
C ASP A 462 11.11 16.29 -21.37
N HIS A 463 10.01 16.85 -20.87
CA HIS A 463 9.10 16.17 -19.95
C HIS A 463 7.69 16.04 -20.56
N ILE A 464 7.62 15.53 -21.79
CA ILE A 464 6.35 15.07 -22.37
C ILE A 464 6.00 13.71 -21.77
N THR A 465 5.18 13.71 -20.73
CA THR A 465 4.65 12.50 -20.10
C THR A 465 3.39 12.01 -20.82
N ASN A 466 3.49 10.87 -21.51
CA ASN A 466 2.35 10.22 -22.16
C ASN A 466 1.41 9.56 -21.13
N LEU A 467 0.55 10.35 -20.48
CA LEU A 467 -0.41 9.86 -19.47
C LEU A 467 -1.64 9.15 -20.08
N ARG A 468 -1.62 7.84 -20.25
CA ARG A 468 -2.80 7.10 -20.75
C ARG A 468 -3.95 7.16 -19.74
N ILE A 469 -5.16 7.49 -20.20
CA ILE A 469 -6.39 7.45 -19.37
C ILE A 469 -7.21 6.21 -19.74
N GLU A 470 -7.57 5.43 -18.73
CA GLU A 470 -8.54 4.34 -18.83
C GLU A 470 -9.82 4.72 -18.07
N VAL A 471 -10.96 4.43 -18.68
CA VAL A 471 -12.28 4.64 -18.12
C VAL A 471 -13.00 3.31 -18.03
N SER A 472 -13.40 2.96 -16.82
CA SER A 472 -14.23 1.79 -16.56
C SER A 472 -15.69 2.22 -16.43
N LEU A 473 -16.50 1.75 -17.39
CA LEU A 473 -17.92 2.05 -17.53
C LEU A 473 -18.79 1.09 -16.70
N PRO A 474 -20.05 1.45 -16.39
CA PRO A 474 -20.95 0.60 -15.59
C PRO A 474 -21.19 -0.80 -16.15
N GLN A 475 -21.14 -0.95 -17.47
CA GLN A 475 -21.41 -2.19 -18.20
C GLN A 475 -20.22 -3.16 -18.20
N ASN A 476 -19.31 -3.04 -17.21
CA ASN A 476 -18.12 -3.88 -17.08
C ASN A 476 -17.16 -3.79 -18.28
N ARG A 477 -17.07 -2.61 -18.89
CA ARG A 477 -16.16 -2.35 -20.02
C ARG A 477 -15.14 -1.30 -19.62
N THR A 478 -13.88 -1.55 -19.94
CA THR A 478 -12.82 -0.54 -19.84
C THR A 478 -12.49 -0.03 -21.25
N VAL A 479 -12.48 1.29 -21.40
CA VAL A 479 -12.20 1.99 -22.66
C VAL A 479 -11.11 3.04 -22.44
N THR A 480 -10.41 3.42 -23.50
CA THR A 480 -9.47 4.54 -23.47
C THR A 480 -10.25 5.86 -23.40
N GLY A 481 -9.85 6.74 -22.49
CA GLY A 481 -10.37 8.11 -22.40
C GLY A 481 -9.42 9.11 -23.03
N THR A 482 -9.97 10.18 -23.61
CA THR A 482 -9.21 11.32 -24.16
C THR A 482 -9.49 12.55 -23.32
N LEU A 483 -8.44 13.22 -22.81
CA LEU A 483 -8.61 14.50 -22.13
C LEU A 483 -8.96 15.58 -23.17
N GLU A 484 -10.09 16.24 -23.00
CA GLU A 484 -10.60 17.26 -23.92
C GLU A 484 -10.34 18.66 -23.38
N TRP A 485 -10.88 18.94 -22.19
CA TRP A 485 -10.72 20.23 -21.54
C TRP A 485 -10.34 20.08 -20.09
N TYR A 486 -9.67 21.09 -19.56
CA TYR A 486 -9.36 21.14 -18.14
C TYR A 486 -9.31 22.56 -17.61
N ASN A 487 -9.48 22.69 -16.29
CA ASN A 487 -9.21 23.92 -15.57
C ASN A 487 -8.45 23.60 -14.27
N VAL A 488 -7.23 24.11 -14.16
CA VAL A 488 -6.38 23.89 -12.98
C VAL A 488 -6.78 24.71 -11.75
N ASP A 489 -7.49 25.82 -11.90
CA ASP A 489 -7.90 26.62 -10.74
C ASP A 489 -9.13 26.04 -10.02
N TYR A 490 -10.03 25.39 -10.76
CA TYR A 490 -11.23 24.74 -10.26
C TYR A 490 -11.11 23.21 -10.16
N ASN A 491 -9.99 22.67 -10.64
CA ASN A 491 -9.68 21.25 -10.66
C ASN A 491 -10.75 20.43 -11.39
N ILE A 492 -11.10 20.88 -12.59
CA ILE A 492 -12.09 20.25 -13.48
C ILE A 492 -11.35 19.64 -14.66
N ALA A 493 -11.68 18.41 -15.02
CA ALA A 493 -11.29 17.78 -16.28
C ALA A 493 -12.53 17.21 -16.98
N ILE A 494 -12.55 17.35 -18.30
CA ILE A 494 -13.52 16.76 -19.20
C ILE A 494 -12.81 15.70 -20.03
N VAL A 495 -13.27 14.46 -19.92
CA VAL A 495 -12.72 13.31 -20.64
C VAL A 495 -13.78 12.77 -21.58
N SER A 496 -13.47 12.69 -22.86
CA SER A 496 -14.32 11.98 -23.81
C SER A 496 -13.98 10.49 -23.79
N VAL A 497 -14.98 9.69 -24.13
CA VAL A 497 -14.83 8.28 -24.51
C VAL A 497 -15.44 8.17 -25.90
N GLY A 498 -14.89 7.34 -26.79
CA GLY A 498 -15.42 7.18 -28.15
C GLY A 498 -16.91 6.73 -28.17
N ASP A 499 -17.47 6.47 -29.35
CA ASP A 499 -18.93 6.31 -29.59
C ASP A 499 -19.61 5.10 -28.89
N TYR A 500 -18.96 4.46 -27.92
CA TYR A 500 -19.38 3.21 -27.27
C TYR A 500 -20.33 3.38 -26.07
N VAL A 501 -21.12 4.46 -26.00
CA VAL A 501 -21.90 4.86 -24.82
C VAL A 501 -23.38 4.42 -24.86
N CYS A 502 -23.77 3.55 -25.80
CA CYS A 502 -25.17 3.17 -26.10
C CYS A 502 -26.07 2.72 -24.92
N ALA A 503 -25.53 2.43 -23.73
CA ALA A 503 -26.28 2.00 -22.54
C ALA A 503 -26.08 2.89 -21.29
N CYS A 504 -25.53 4.11 -21.44
CA CYS A 504 -25.38 5.04 -20.31
C CYS A 504 -26.49 6.11 -20.30
N ARG A 505 -26.71 6.72 -19.14
CA ARG A 505 -27.67 7.83 -18.94
C ARG A 505 -26.97 9.10 -18.45
N PRO A 506 -26.35 9.89 -19.35
CA PRO A 506 -25.61 11.08 -18.94
C PRO A 506 -26.51 12.09 -18.20
N GLU A 507 -25.95 12.78 -17.20
CA GLU A 507 -26.65 13.84 -16.47
C GLU A 507 -26.61 15.15 -17.27
N ASN A 508 -27.76 15.83 -17.40
CA ASN A 508 -27.78 17.18 -17.95
C ASN A 508 -27.55 18.21 -16.84
N ILE A 509 -26.29 18.61 -16.67
CA ILE A 509 -25.89 19.60 -15.67
C ILE A 509 -26.18 21.06 -16.09
N PHE A 510 -26.57 21.30 -17.35
CA PHE A 510 -26.80 22.64 -17.89
C PHE A 510 -28.24 23.13 -17.73
N ASN A 511 -29.20 22.21 -17.52
CA ASN A 511 -30.59 22.58 -17.23
C ASN A 511 -30.75 23.30 -15.89
N ALA A 512 -31.79 24.12 -15.73
CA ALA A 512 -32.12 24.71 -14.44
C ALA A 512 -32.68 23.64 -13.49
N VAL A 513 -32.12 23.51 -12.28
CA VAL A 513 -32.72 22.65 -11.23
C VAL A 513 -33.91 23.39 -10.63
N GLN A 514 -35.12 22.83 -10.73
CA GLN A 514 -36.21 23.21 -9.83
C GLN A 514 -35.88 22.70 -8.43
N MET A 515 -35.32 23.57 -7.59
CA MET A 515 -35.31 23.31 -6.15
C MET A 515 -36.75 23.35 -5.65
N PRO A 516 -37.20 22.39 -4.82
CA PRO A 516 -38.51 22.51 -4.18
C PRO A 516 -38.55 23.82 -3.40
N SER A 517 -39.56 24.65 -3.69
CA SER A 517 -39.86 25.83 -2.90
C SER A 517 -39.98 25.43 -1.44
N ARG A 518 -39.45 26.26 -0.53
CA ARG A 518 -39.59 26.09 0.93
C ARG A 518 -41.05 25.96 1.40
N ASN A 519 -42.01 26.29 0.54
CA ASN A 519 -43.44 26.35 0.84
C ASN A 519 -44.29 25.29 0.11
N ALA A 520 -43.71 24.32 -0.59
CA ALA A 520 -44.48 23.24 -1.21
C ALA A 520 -44.81 22.16 -0.16
N LEU A 521 -45.99 22.24 0.45
CA LEU A 521 -46.55 21.17 1.27
C LEU A 521 -46.98 20.01 0.34
N PRO A 522 -46.59 18.75 0.57
CA PRO A 522 -47.04 17.65 -0.27
C PRO A 522 -48.47 17.26 0.13
N THR A 523 -49.44 17.60 -0.70
CA THR A 523 -50.77 16.97 -0.71
C THR A 523 -50.71 15.66 -1.48
N LEU A 524 -50.29 14.57 -0.80
CA LEU A 524 -50.84 13.23 -1.03
C LEU A 524 -50.36 12.31 0.10
N GLY A 525 -51.30 11.60 0.73
CA GLY A 525 -51.06 10.81 1.93
C GLY A 525 -50.00 9.72 1.75
N ARG A 526 -48.91 9.82 2.52
CA ARG A 526 -48.09 8.70 3.02
C ARG A 526 -47.10 9.25 4.07
N ARG A 527 -46.94 8.48 5.16
CA ARG A 527 -46.00 8.60 6.31
C ARG A 527 -45.15 9.89 6.38
N LYS A 528 -45.30 10.64 7.50
CA LYS A 528 -44.43 11.78 7.87
C LYS A 528 -42.94 11.39 7.81
N PHE A 529 -42.25 11.82 6.75
CA PHE A 529 -40.78 11.84 6.72
C PHE A 529 -40.27 13.12 7.39
N PRO A 530 -39.24 13.08 8.25
CA PRO A 530 -38.60 14.29 8.79
C PRO A 530 -38.10 15.18 7.65
N SER A 531 -38.03 16.50 7.85
CA SER A 531 -37.65 17.49 6.83
C SER A 531 -36.33 17.13 6.13
N LEU A 532 -36.42 16.70 4.87
CA LEU A 532 -35.31 16.24 4.01
C LEU A 532 -34.50 17.37 3.34
N VAL A 533 -34.73 18.63 3.74
CA VAL A 533 -34.16 19.82 3.10
C VAL A 533 -32.68 19.95 3.50
N GLY A 534 -31.77 19.83 2.52
CA GLY A 534 -30.33 20.04 2.71
C GLY A 534 -29.47 18.78 2.79
N LYS A 535 -30.09 17.59 2.73
CA LYS A 535 -29.36 16.31 2.63
C LYS A 535 -28.74 16.14 1.25
N VAL A 536 -27.51 15.65 1.26
CA VAL A 536 -26.72 15.35 0.06
C VAL A 536 -26.06 13.98 0.21
N VAL A 537 -25.74 13.36 -0.92
CA VAL A 537 -25.08 12.05 -0.99
C VAL A 537 -23.88 12.15 -1.93
N ALA A 538 -22.70 11.85 -1.41
CA ALA A 538 -21.48 11.73 -2.19
C ALA A 538 -21.38 10.32 -2.73
N ILE A 539 -21.18 10.18 -4.04
CA ILE A 539 -21.13 8.88 -4.73
C ILE A 539 -19.74 8.64 -5.31
N GLY A 540 -19.26 7.40 -5.17
CA GLY A 540 -18.04 6.88 -5.77
C GLY A 540 -18.29 5.56 -6.48
N PHE A 541 -17.34 5.14 -7.31
CA PHE A 541 -17.40 3.85 -7.99
C PHE A 541 -16.07 3.10 -7.87
N ASN A 542 -16.11 1.89 -7.33
CA ASN A 542 -14.97 0.98 -7.27
C ASN A 542 -15.12 -0.10 -8.33
N THR A 543 -14.25 -0.07 -9.33
CA THR A 543 -14.37 -0.95 -10.51
C THR A 543 -13.72 -2.30 -10.35
N GLN A 544 -12.71 -2.45 -9.49
CA GLN A 544 -12.15 -3.77 -9.18
C GLN A 544 -13.20 -4.72 -8.61
N LYS A 545 -14.15 -4.18 -7.84
CA LYS A 545 -15.24 -4.96 -7.24
C LYS A 545 -16.63 -4.61 -7.76
N ARG A 546 -16.77 -3.76 -8.79
CA ARG A 546 -18.06 -3.31 -9.34
C ARG A 546 -19.06 -2.81 -8.27
N LEU A 547 -18.56 -2.03 -7.31
CA LEU A 547 -19.35 -1.49 -6.20
C LEU A 547 -19.56 0.01 -6.37
N LEU A 548 -20.81 0.46 -6.31
CA LEU A 548 -21.12 1.85 -6.02
C LEU A 548 -20.95 2.10 -4.52
N MET A 549 -20.46 3.29 -4.18
CA MET A 549 -20.19 3.72 -2.82
C MET A 549 -20.96 5.01 -2.56
N ALA A 550 -21.67 5.13 -1.43
CA ALA A 550 -22.45 6.32 -1.13
C ALA A 550 -22.36 6.74 0.34
N SER A 551 -21.97 7.99 0.57
CA SER A 551 -21.97 8.60 1.90
C SER A 551 -23.00 9.72 1.95
N MET A 552 -23.93 9.64 2.91
CA MET A 552 -24.95 10.67 3.12
C MET A 552 -24.47 11.69 4.16
N GLY A 553 -24.79 12.97 3.92
CA GLY A 553 -24.48 14.06 4.82
C GLY A 553 -25.32 15.30 4.53
N GLU A 554 -24.91 16.43 5.10
CA GLU A 554 -25.55 17.73 4.92
C GLU A 554 -24.55 18.77 4.45
N VAL A 555 -25.01 19.76 3.68
CA VAL A 555 -24.17 20.88 3.24
C VAL A 555 -23.95 21.83 4.42
N LYS A 556 -22.70 22.05 4.81
CA LYS A 556 -22.34 23.05 5.81
C LYS A 556 -22.28 24.44 5.17
N GLN A 557 -22.91 25.41 5.82
CA GLN A 557 -22.67 26.82 5.49
C GLN A 557 -21.29 27.21 6.00
N ARG A 558 -20.46 27.77 5.12
CA ARG A 558 -19.20 28.37 5.53
C ARG A 558 -19.55 29.60 6.37
N ASN A 559 -19.28 29.57 7.68
CA ASN A 559 -19.40 30.76 8.51
C ASN A 559 -18.53 31.86 7.88
N LYS A 560 -19.17 32.95 7.41
CA LYS A 560 -18.46 34.18 7.05
C LYS A 560 -17.94 34.79 8.35
N GLY A 561 -16.77 34.34 8.79
CA GLY A 561 -16.22 34.77 10.07
C GLY A 561 -14.93 34.06 10.39
N ILE A 562 -13.88 34.44 9.66
CA ILE A 562 -12.53 34.78 10.14
C ILE A 562 -11.83 35.27 8.86
N LYS A 563 -11.64 36.59 8.75
CA LYS A 563 -10.58 37.11 7.88
C LYS A 563 -9.28 36.48 8.38
N LEU A 564 -8.52 35.86 7.49
CA LEU A 564 -7.08 35.71 7.74
C LEU A 564 -6.52 37.12 7.76
N ASP A 565 -6.49 37.72 8.94
CA ASP A 565 -5.59 38.84 9.16
C ASP A 565 -4.20 38.21 9.26
N SER A 566 -3.38 38.55 8.27
CA SER A 566 -1.94 38.48 8.36
C SER A 566 -1.51 39.10 9.70
N VAL A 567 -0.51 38.51 10.36
CA VAL A 567 0.08 38.91 11.64
C VAL A 567 -0.54 38.19 12.85
N GLY A 568 0.30 37.39 13.50
CA GLY A 568 -0.08 36.53 14.60
C GLY A 568 -0.43 37.28 15.88
N GLU A 569 -1.45 36.81 16.58
CA GLU A 569 -1.49 36.77 18.04
C GLU A 569 -2.60 35.83 18.53
N VAL A 570 -2.23 34.93 19.44
CA VAL A 570 -3.13 33.93 20.03
C VAL A 570 -3.83 34.54 21.23
N LYS A 571 -5.13 34.85 21.12
CA LYS A 571 -5.99 35.08 22.29
C LYS A 571 -6.69 33.79 22.71
N ARG A 572 -6.17 33.20 23.79
CA ARG A 572 -6.75 32.09 24.55
C ARG A 572 -8.09 32.48 25.16
N ARG A 573 -9.10 31.60 25.06
CA ARG A 573 -10.13 31.41 26.12
C ARG A 573 -10.88 30.06 25.97
N SER A 574 -10.52 29.13 26.86
CA SER A 574 -11.35 28.21 27.64
C SER A 574 -12.43 27.33 26.97
N LYS A 575 -12.27 25.99 27.03
CA LYS A 575 -12.94 25.12 28.03
C LYS A 575 -12.78 23.61 27.74
N ARG A 576 -12.62 22.88 28.87
CA ARG A 576 -13.07 21.52 29.21
C ARG A 576 -12.33 20.28 28.69
N ILE A 577 -11.94 19.50 29.69
CA ILE A 577 -11.43 18.13 29.75
C ILE A 577 -12.39 17.15 29.08
N LYS A 578 -11.87 16.24 28.24
CA LYS A 578 -12.50 14.97 27.91
C LYS A 578 -11.44 13.87 27.82
N LEU A 579 -11.70 12.80 28.56
CA LEU A 579 -10.91 11.59 28.73
C LEU A 579 -11.04 10.67 27.50
N LEU A 580 -10.07 9.74 27.39
CA LEU A 580 -9.93 8.59 26.47
C LEU A 580 -9.32 8.86 25.09
N GLY A 581 -8.32 8.02 24.80
CA GLY A 581 -7.36 8.14 23.71
C GLY A 581 -7.95 7.83 22.35
N GLU A 582 -8.01 8.87 21.53
CA GLU A 582 -7.73 8.77 20.11
C GLU A 582 -6.45 9.58 19.89
N VAL A 583 -5.41 9.00 19.30
CA VAL A 583 -4.33 9.79 18.68
C VAL A 583 -4.93 10.41 17.42
N LYS A 584 -5.82 11.38 17.60
CA LYS A 584 -6.19 12.32 16.56
C LYS A 584 -5.01 13.26 16.40
N GLN A 585 -4.32 13.16 15.27
CA GLN A 585 -3.50 14.25 14.78
C GLN A 585 -4.32 15.54 14.93
N ARG A 586 -3.83 16.47 15.76
CA ARG A 586 -4.36 17.82 15.85
C ARG A 586 -4.11 18.52 14.51
N ASN A 587 -4.96 18.25 13.53
CA ASN A 587 -5.17 19.15 12.41
C ASN A 587 -6.45 19.92 12.71
N ASN A 588 -6.31 21.22 12.95
CA ASN A 588 -7.44 22.13 12.90
C ASN A 588 -8.25 21.83 11.62
N GLY A 589 -9.57 21.64 11.75
CA GLY A 589 -10.48 21.25 10.67
C GLY A 589 -10.70 22.30 9.59
N SER A 590 -9.64 22.95 9.10
CA SER A 590 -9.65 23.84 7.96
C SER A 590 -9.35 23.08 6.67
N ILE A 591 -10.17 23.27 5.65
CA ILE A 591 -9.92 22.84 4.26
C ILE A 591 -8.50 23.23 3.85
N LYS A 592 -7.75 22.29 3.27
CA LYS A 592 -6.37 22.51 2.80
C LYS A 592 -6.29 22.99 1.35
N LEU A 593 -7.43 22.99 0.65
CA LEU A 593 -7.59 23.43 -0.75
C LEU A 593 -7.78 24.96 -0.82
N ASP A 594 -7.03 25.63 -1.69
CA ASP A 594 -7.02 27.11 -1.75
C ASP A 594 -8.29 27.70 -2.42
N CYS A 595 -9.08 26.88 -3.12
CA CYS A 595 -10.24 27.34 -3.88
C CYS A 595 -11.37 27.88 -2.98
N ARG A 596 -11.57 29.21 -3.01
CA ARG A 596 -12.60 29.91 -2.22
C ARG A 596 -14.05 29.52 -2.52
N TYR A 597 -14.29 28.89 -3.68
CA TYR A 597 -15.64 28.51 -4.13
C TYR A 597 -16.08 27.12 -3.66
N LEU A 598 -15.20 26.38 -2.99
CA LEU A 598 -15.56 25.11 -2.37
C LEU A 598 -16.55 25.33 -1.23
N LYS A 599 -17.54 24.43 -1.19
CA LYS A 599 -18.44 24.24 -0.05
C LYS A 599 -18.06 22.96 0.68
N LEU A 600 -18.58 22.79 1.89
CA LEU A 600 -18.35 21.61 2.70
C LEU A 600 -19.62 20.78 2.83
N SER A 601 -19.45 19.47 2.87
CA SER A 601 -20.49 18.53 3.28
C SER A 601 -19.99 17.61 4.38
N THR A 602 -20.91 17.11 5.20
CA THR A 602 -20.59 16.15 6.26
C THR A 602 -20.42 14.72 5.75
N CYS A 603 -20.52 14.52 4.43
CA CYS A 603 -20.25 13.24 3.80
C CYS A 603 -18.83 12.80 4.17
N LYS A 604 -18.65 11.51 4.41
CA LYS A 604 -17.36 10.88 4.69
C LYS A 604 -16.92 10.09 3.46
N ILE A 605 -15.93 10.62 2.75
CA ILE A 605 -15.33 9.97 1.59
C ILE A 605 -13.84 9.74 1.82
N ASN A 606 -13.23 8.94 0.95
CA ASN A 606 -11.79 8.81 0.80
C ASN A 606 -11.37 9.25 -0.62
N LYS A 607 -10.13 8.97 -1.03
CA LYS A 607 -9.63 9.31 -2.38
C LYS A 607 -10.47 8.76 -3.53
N ALA A 608 -11.10 7.60 -3.36
CA ALA A 608 -11.92 6.99 -4.41
C ALA A 608 -13.11 7.89 -4.79
N GLY A 609 -13.59 8.75 -3.89
CA GLY A 609 -14.69 9.68 -4.13
C GLY A 609 -14.29 10.98 -4.85
N ILE A 610 -13.00 11.25 -5.06
CA ILE A 610 -12.52 12.43 -5.80
C ILE A 610 -13.13 12.41 -7.21
N GLY A 611 -13.62 13.56 -7.68
CA GLY A 611 -14.26 13.69 -9.00
C GLY A 611 -15.66 13.09 -9.09
N GLY A 612 -16.09 12.34 -8.08
CA GLY A 612 -17.43 11.75 -8.02
C GLY A 612 -18.52 12.78 -7.73
N PRO A 613 -19.78 12.48 -8.10
CA PRO A 613 -20.87 13.44 -7.93
C PRO A 613 -21.35 13.52 -6.47
N LEU A 614 -21.72 14.73 -6.08
CA LEU A 614 -22.57 15.02 -4.93
C LEU A 614 -23.99 15.27 -5.46
N ILE A 615 -24.97 14.51 -4.98
CA ILE A 615 -26.36 14.61 -5.41
C ILE A 615 -27.29 14.91 -4.23
N ASN A 616 -28.49 15.41 -4.52
CA ASN A 616 -29.58 15.43 -3.54
C ASN A 616 -30.36 14.10 -3.57
N LEU A 617 -31.32 13.93 -2.66
CA LEU A 617 -32.15 12.71 -2.60
C LEU A 617 -33.13 12.56 -3.78
N GLY A 618 -33.36 13.62 -4.55
CA GLY A 618 -34.08 13.57 -5.82
C GLY A 618 -33.22 13.11 -7.00
N GLY A 619 -31.96 12.72 -6.77
CA GLY A 619 -31.05 12.27 -7.82
C GLY A 619 -30.38 13.41 -8.61
N SER A 620 -30.67 14.68 -8.30
CA SER A 620 -30.13 15.81 -9.05
C SER A 620 -28.69 16.12 -8.64
N PHE A 621 -27.84 16.44 -9.63
CA PHE A 621 -26.47 16.85 -9.39
C PHE A 621 -26.36 18.19 -8.65
N VAL A 622 -25.65 18.19 -7.52
CA VAL A 622 -25.39 19.35 -6.64
C VAL A 622 -23.97 19.88 -6.80
N GLY A 623 -22.99 19.02 -7.08
CA GLY A 623 -21.59 19.40 -7.26
C GLY A 623 -20.65 18.21 -7.36
N MET A 624 -19.34 18.46 -7.41
CA MET A 624 -18.29 17.44 -7.56
C MET A 624 -17.39 17.38 -6.31
N ASN A 625 -17.14 16.18 -5.81
CA ASN A 625 -16.41 15.95 -4.55
C ASN A 625 -14.88 15.99 -4.71
N PHE A 626 -14.20 16.43 -3.65
CA PHE A 626 -12.74 16.40 -3.51
C PHE A 626 -12.36 15.86 -2.12
N TYR A 627 -11.10 15.44 -1.96
CA TYR A 627 -10.60 14.88 -0.72
C TYR A 627 -9.19 15.42 -0.41
N ASP A 628 -9.03 16.04 0.76
CA ASP A 628 -7.78 16.60 1.28
C ASP A 628 -7.36 15.98 2.63
N GLY A 629 -8.05 14.89 3.03
CA GLY A 629 -7.87 14.22 4.32
C GLY A 629 -8.43 15.00 5.50
N SER A 630 -9.28 16.01 5.26
CA SER A 630 -10.05 16.66 6.34
C SER A 630 -11.31 15.85 6.71
N GLU A 631 -11.88 16.17 7.87
CA GLU A 631 -13.09 15.51 8.37
C GLU A 631 -14.34 15.78 7.51
N GLU A 632 -14.38 16.92 6.84
CA GLU A 632 -15.51 17.31 5.98
C GLU A 632 -15.12 17.09 4.52
N THR A 633 -16.09 16.79 3.67
CA THR A 633 -15.84 16.62 2.23
C THR A 633 -16.00 17.97 1.53
N PRO A 634 -14.90 18.58 1.01
CA PRO A 634 -15.01 19.72 0.12
C PRO A 634 -15.61 19.32 -1.22
N PHE A 635 -16.49 20.16 -1.76
CA PHE A 635 -17.06 19.97 -3.09
C PHE A 635 -17.19 21.29 -3.85
N LEU A 636 -17.06 21.22 -5.17
CA LEU A 636 -17.31 22.35 -6.05
C LEU A 636 -18.78 22.34 -6.49
N PRO A 637 -19.57 23.40 -6.20
CA PRO A 637 -20.98 23.44 -6.56
C PRO A 637 -21.22 23.40 -8.07
N ARG A 638 -22.30 22.73 -8.49
CA ARG A 638 -22.78 22.67 -9.89
C ARG A 638 -22.80 24.03 -10.55
N SER A 639 -23.31 25.06 -9.85
CA SER A 639 -23.40 26.42 -10.41
C SER A 639 -22.04 26.95 -10.87
N LYS A 640 -20.97 26.67 -10.11
CA LYS A 640 -19.62 27.10 -10.46
C LYS A 640 -19.01 26.22 -11.55
N ILE A 641 -19.27 24.91 -11.53
CA ILE A 641 -18.87 23.99 -12.61
C ILE A 641 -19.45 24.44 -13.95
N VAL A 642 -20.77 24.64 -14.00
CA VAL A 642 -21.49 25.11 -15.20
C VAL A 642 -20.97 26.47 -15.66
N GLU A 643 -20.71 27.40 -14.74
CA GLU A 643 -20.17 28.72 -15.07
C GLU A 643 -18.77 28.65 -15.72
N VAL A 644 -17.91 27.73 -15.28
CA VAL A 644 -16.60 27.49 -15.90
C VAL A 644 -16.77 26.86 -17.29
N LEU A 645 -17.59 25.81 -17.40
CA LEU A 645 -17.76 25.05 -18.64
C LEU A 645 -18.50 25.84 -19.73
N LYS A 646 -19.39 26.77 -19.39
CA LYS A 646 -20.14 27.62 -20.34
C LYS A 646 -19.26 28.36 -21.36
N ARG A 647 -17.96 28.55 -21.09
CA ARG A 647 -17.02 29.21 -22.02
C ARG A 647 -16.65 28.34 -23.21
N VAL A 648 -16.78 27.02 -23.08
CA VAL A 648 -16.40 26.02 -24.10
C VAL A 648 -17.57 25.16 -24.56
N VAL A 649 -18.73 25.25 -23.91
CA VAL A 649 -19.97 24.61 -24.38
C VAL A 649 -20.36 25.18 -25.75
N GLY A 650 -20.75 24.29 -26.66
CA GLY A 650 -21.03 24.63 -28.07
C GLY A 650 -19.82 24.57 -28.99
N LEU A 651 -18.60 24.45 -28.45
CA LEU A 651 -17.41 24.13 -29.23
C LEU A 651 -17.31 22.62 -29.47
N SER A 652 -16.74 22.22 -30.60
CA SER A 652 -16.36 20.83 -30.85
C SER A 652 -15.30 20.37 -29.85
N LEU A 653 -15.29 19.08 -29.51
CA LEU A 653 -14.22 18.49 -28.71
C LEU A 653 -12.85 18.72 -29.37
N PRO A 654 -11.80 19.14 -28.62
CA PRO A 654 -10.47 19.37 -29.17
C PRO A 654 -9.89 18.17 -29.92
N SER A 655 -10.19 16.95 -29.49
CA SER A 655 -9.79 15.72 -30.20
C SER A 655 -10.38 15.56 -31.60
N ARG A 656 -11.51 16.24 -31.89
CA ARG A 656 -12.15 16.28 -33.21
C ARG A 656 -11.63 17.43 -34.08
N SER A 657 -10.74 18.28 -33.55
CA SER A 657 -10.09 19.37 -34.28
C SER A 657 -8.74 18.93 -34.86
N LEU A 658 -8.24 19.66 -35.88
CA LEU A 658 -6.92 19.43 -36.50
C LEU A 658 -5.75 19.45 -35.50
N ASN A 659 -5.91 20.12 -34.34
CA ASN A 659 -4.84 20.29 -33.36
C ASN A 659 -4.84 19.21 -32.28
N GLY A 660 -5.91 18.39 -32.15
CA GLY A 660 -6.00 17.16 -31.35
C GLY A 660 -5.56 17.20 -29.87
N ARG A 661 -5.24 18.38 -29.32
CA ARG A 661 -4.62 18.55 -27.99
C ARG A 661 -5.64 19.01 -26.97
N PRO A 662 -5.52 18.60 -25.70
CA PRO A 662 -6.37 19.08 -24.63
C PRO A 662 -6.24 20.59 -24.43
N GLU A 663 -7.36 21.29 -24.26
CA GLU A 663 -7.38 22.75 -24.10
C GLU A 663 -7.63 23.18 -22.65
N HIS A 664 -6.86 24.18 -22.20
CA HIS A 664 -7.08 24.83 -20.91
C HIS A 664 -8.25 25.82 -21.00
N ILE A 665 -9.26 25.64 -20.16
CA ILE A 665 -10.37 26.59 -20.02
C ILE A 665 -9.86 27.80 -19.20
N GLU A 666 -9.48 28.87 -19.88
CA GLU A 666 -9.16 30.13 -19.20
C GLU A 666 -10.39 30.72 -18.51
N TYR A 667 -10.31 30.90 -17.18
CA TYR A 667 -11.39 31.48 -16.38
C TYR A 667 -10.82 32.41 -15.30
N GLY A 668 -11.04 33.72 -15.43
CA GLY A 668 -10.55 34.75 -14.49
C GLY A 668 -10.01 35.99 -15.22
N ALA A 669 -9.57 37.01 -14.47
CA ALA A 669 -8.95 38.22 -15.04
C ALA A 669 -7.49 37.94 -15.43
N ARG A 670 -7.06 38.45 -16.60
CA ARG A 670 -5.65 38.43 -17.02
C ARG A 670 -4.81 39.26 -16.04
N GLY A 671 -4.04 38.60 -15.18
CA GLY A 671 -3.11 39.27 -14.27
C GLY A 671 -2.75 38.40 -13.06
N ARG A 672 -1.59 37.74 -13.12
CA ARG A 672 -0.86 37.05 -12.03
C ARG A 672 -1.70 36.72 -10.78
N THR A 673 -2.64 35.77 -10.89
CA THR A 673 -3.22 35.11 -9.72
C THR A 673 -2.42 33.85 -9.42
N ARG A 674 -1.98 33.69 -8.17
CA ARG A 674 -1.46 32.42 -7.65
C ARG A 674 -2.52 31.34 -7.91
N LYS A 675 -2.19 30.33 -8.74
CA LYS A 675 -3.08 29.20 -9.05
C LYS A 675 -3.50 28.49 -7.75
N ASN A 676 -4.73 27.97 -7.70
CA ASN A 676 -5.20 27.25 -6.51
C ASN A 676 -4.46 25.91 -6.37
N ARG A 677 -4.04 25.57 -5.15
CA ARG A 677 -3.46 24.26 -4.84
C ARG A 677 -4.52 23.23 -4.53
N TRP A 678 -4.24 21.99 -4.94
CA TRP A 678 -5.15 20.85 -4.80
C TRP A 678 -4.45 19.62 -4.22
N PRO A 679 -3.84 19.71 -3.03
CA PRO A 679 -3.11 18.60 -2.43
C PRO A 679 -4.03 17.41 -2.16
N VAL A 680 -3.61 16.24 -2.65
CA VAL A 680 -4.25 14.96 -2.34
C VAL A 680 -3.34 14.24 -1.33
N PRO A 681 -3.85 13.71 -0.20
CA PRO A 681 -3.01 13.11 0.82
C PRO A 681 -2.14 11.98 0.26
N GLU A 682 -0.84 11.93 0.54
CA GLU A 682 0.00 10.84 0.04
C GLU A 682 -0.34 9.48 0.68
N PRO A 683 -0.25 8.37 -0.06
CA PRO A 683 -0.29 7.02 0.49
C PRO A 683 0.86 6.81 1.48
N TYR A 684 0.62 6.09 2.58
CA TYR A 684 1.67 5.74 3.53
C TYR A 684 1.32 4.46 4.28
N TRP A 685 2.35 3.74 4.72
CA TRP A 685 2.20 2.50 5.48
C TRP A 685 1.94 2.76 6.95
N TYR A 686 1.09 1.94 7.55
CA TYR A 686 0.73 2.01 8.95
C TYR A 686 0.59 0.60 9.56
N HIS A 687 1.21 0.32 10.71
CA HIS A 687 1.01 -0.93 11.46
C HIS A 687 0.38 -0.69 12.85
N GLY A 688 0.68 0.44 13.46
CA GLY A 688 0.15 0.85 14.76
C GLY A 688 1.04 0.46 15.94
N LEU A 689 1.70 -0.70 15.94
CA LEU A 689 2.67 -1.04 17.00
C LEU A 689 4.13 -0.74 16.64
N LEU A 690 4.44 -0.58 15.35
CA LEU A 690 5.79 -0.29 14.88
C LEU A 690 6.09 1.22 14.95
N GLU A 691 5.05 2.05 14.97
CA GLU A 691 5.13 3.50 14.99
C GLU A 691 4.89 4.11 16.39
N LEU A 692 4.55 3.27 17.38
CA LEU A 692 4.36 3.68 18.77
C LEU A 692 5.67 3.56 19.56
N ASP A 693 6.00 4.59 20.32
CA ASP A 693 7.16 4.57 21.21
C ASP A 693 6.83 3.81 22.51
N MET A 694 7.55 2.72 22.76
CA MET A 694 7.47 1.89 23.97
C MET A 694 7.72 2.70 25.25
N TYR A 695 8.58 3.71 25.20
CA TYR A 695 8.89 4.57 26.34
C TYR A 695 7.83 5.66 26.58
N HIS A 696 6.89 5.82 25.65
CA HIS A 696 5.73 6.71 25.78
C HIS A 696 4.41 5.95 25.96
N LEU A 697 4.45 4.63 26.18
CA LEU A 697 3.26 3.89 26.59
C LEU A 697 2.77 4.45 27.92
N PRO A 698 1.56 5.06 28.00
CA PRO A 698 1.00 5.42 29.29
C PRO A 698 0.85 4.13 30.09
N GLU A 699 1.31 4.12 31.34
CA GLU A 699 1.05 3.02 32.28
C GLU A 699 -0.46 2.73 32.23
N PHE A 700 -0.84 1.61 31.62
CA PHE A 700 -2.16 1.07 31.81
C PHE A 700 -2.21 0.67 33.29
N ARG A 701 -2.72 1.56 34.14
CA ARG A 701 -3.25 1.17 35.45
C ARG A 701 -4.38 0.19 35.17
N GLY A 702 -4.02 -1.08 35.10
CA GLY A 702 -4.98 -2.16 35.02
C GLY A 702 -5.98 -1.97 36.15
N ARG A 703 -7.27 -2.06 35.81
CA ARG A 703 -8.24 -2.49 36.80
C ARG A 703 -7.76 -3.85 37.26
N THR A 704 -7.39 -3.95 38.54
CA THR A 704 -7.26 -5.21 39.24
C THR A 704 -8.55 -5.98 38.99
N LEU A 705 -8.46 -7.09 38.27
CA LEU A 705 -9.53 -8.08 38.26
C LEU A 705 -9.52 -8.70 39.66
N LEU A 706 -10.61 -8.44 40.40
CA LEU A 706 -10.96 -9.19 41.61
C LEU A 706 -11.35 -10.62 41.22
#